data_AF-A0A813XA28-F1
#
_entry.id   AF-A0A813XA28-F1
#
_cell.length_a   1.000
_cell.length_b   1.000
_cell.length_c   1.000
_cell.angle_alpha   90.00
_cell.angle_beta   90.00
_cell.angle_gamma   90.00
#
_symmetry.space_group_name_H-M   'P 1'
#
loop_
_entity.id
_entity.type
_entity.pdbx_description
1 polymer ?
#
loop_
_entity_poly.entity_id
_entity_poly.type
_entity_poly.pdbx_seq_one_letter_code
_entity_poly.pdbx_strand_id
1 'polypeptide(L)'
;MTKQIHEQLINLVDNQSLEEFISLYSKHSSLLKSYQHMELLFRSCRLGLLSFVEYILNSKLIDINCSHPSTGYPLLFISIRSQKHGIIKYIIQQTDANINWSCQTNGITCLNEAIRQSDYSTVMLLLEQGCIINQSHLFGTIIECFRQRDKNMHPLIILDELINRCPKLIDKIDRQQLTQFILNRSHCLLSNSNSVLIDINCSHPSTGYPLLFISIRSQKHDIIKYIIQQTDANINWSCQNNGITCLNEAIRQSDYSTVMLLLEQGCIINQSHLFGTIIECFRQRDKNMHPLIILDELINRCPKLIHEIDREQLTQFILNRSHCLLSNSNSVVCSLLEKFSLNINYDLVNEISLMSMKQNKQIHRTQVGIIGCGPSGLLLGALLFRSGIDSIIIEEQSRSDVESNTRAGVLEQSTIDSLDEVDINERVLKEGIIQRCINIQFNGERISVPITEYTEGKVSTFYSQNLVVQDLIESRLKTNQRLWFDIEYARIERHDKTDDGQRPLIKFRRRNSNKEELIECDFIAGCDGGASKCCRHSIPKSEIRTIRKSYPYSWLSILVDSPPNGYEVVYSFDKTNGFALQSLRSPTKSRYHLQVSVDDKLEDWPDERIWSQLNKRLTLKDKSWKLNEGAIIHRALFPTRTSMTIPMQYKRLFLVGDAAHIVPPTAAKGLNVAVKDARILAEAIIDVYDNNTTDKLDNYTDKCLIHISEAVEFATYMTSLLHKLDLSNENNEINEFDEILQQARQHQFQHSSALRRHIAQMFVS
;
A
#
# COMPACT_ATOMS: atom_id res chain seq x y z
N MET A 1 -56.85 -0.18 32.46
CA MET A 1 -55.50 0.03 32.99
C MET A 1 -54.46 -0.78 32.22
N THR A 2 -54.48 -2.12 32.24
CA THR A 2 -53.49 -2.98 31.54
C THR A 2 -53.35 -2.74 30.03
N LYS A 3 -54.46 -2.51 29.30
CA LYS A 3 -54.42 -2.23 27.86
C LYS A 3 -53.71 -0.91 27.52
N GLN A 4 -53.96 0.13 28.32
CA GLN A 4 -53.40 1.47 28.14
C GLN A 4 -51.89 1.49 28.43
N ILE A 5 -51.44 0.75 29.46
CA ILE A 5 -50.02 0.58 29.79
C ILE A 5 -49.29 -0.16 28.65
N HIS A 6 -49.90 -1.21 28.09
CA HIS A 6 -49.33 -1.95 26.96
C HIS A 6 -49.17 -1.08 25.71
N GLU A 7 -50.18 -0.29 25.35
CA GLU A 7 -50.11 0.64 24.22
C GLU A 7 -49.01 1.71 24.43
N GLN A 8 -48.84 2.21 25.65
CA GLN A 8 -47.74 3.12 25.98
C GLN A 8 -46.37 2.46 25.80
N LEU A 9 -46.20 1.22 26.29
CA LEU A 9 -44.95 0.47 26.11
C LEU A 9 -44.65 0.19 24.63
N ILE A 10 -45.67 -0.10 23.81
CA ILE A 10 -45.51 -0.23 22.35
C ILE A 10 -44.98 1.07 21.74
N ASN A 11 -45.59 2.22 22.09
CA ASN A 11 -45.16 3.51 21.57
C ASN A 11 -43.71 3.84 21.97
N LEU A 12 -43.30 3.49 23.19
CA LEU A 12 -41.92 3.69 23.64
C LEU A 12 -40.92 2.81 22.88
N VAL A 13 -41.29 1.58 22.54
CA VAL A 13 -40.48 0.70 21.68
C VAL A 13 -40.37 1.28 20.26
N ASP A 14 -41.48 1.76 19.68
CA ASP A 14 -41.49 2.36 18.34
C ASP A 14 -40.67 3.66 18.28
N ASN A 15 -40.73 4.47 19.34
CA ASN A 15 -39.98 5.71 19.48
C ASN A 15 -38.55 5.50 20.00
N GLN A 16 -38.16 4.26 20.33
CA GLN A 16 -36.83 3.87 20.80
C GLN A 16 -36.39 4.53 22.13
N SER A 17 -37.35 4.91 22.99
CA SER A 17 -37.08 5.54 24.30
C SER A 17 -36.80 4.51 25.39
N LEU A 18 -35.55 4.03 25.49
CA LEU A 18 -35.16 2.93 26.40
C LEU A 18 -35.35 3.25 27.89
N GLU A 19 -34.95 4.44 28.34
CA GLU A 19 -35.00 4.80 29.77
C GLU A 19 -36.44 4.88 30.29
N GLU A 20 -37.31 5.51 29.51
CA GLU A 20 -38.75 5.60 29.80
C GLU A 20 -39.40 4.22 29.75
N PHE A 21 -39.01 3.39 28.79
CA PHE A 21 -39.46 2.00 28.70
C PHE A 21 -39.07 1.19 29.94
N ILE A 22 -37.80 1.25 30.38
CA ILE A 22 -37.32 0.56 31.58
C ILE A 22 -38.09 1.01 32.83
N SER A 23 -38.30 2.32 32.99
CA SER A 23 -39.03 2.92 34.11
C SER A 23 -40.49 2.47 34.16
N LEU A 24 -41.18 2.45 33.01
CA LEU A 24 -42.58 2.06 32.94
C LEU A 24 -42.75 0.54 33.02
N TYR A 25 -41.89 -0.22 32.34
CA TYR A 25 -41.93 -1.67 32.30
C TYR A 25 -41.61 -2.27 33.67
N SER A 26 -40.59 -1.81 34.39
CA SER A 26 -40.25 -2.31 35.73
C SER A 26 -41.38 -2.14 36.75
N LYS A 27 -42.17 -1.06 36.65
CA LYS A 27 -43.28 -0.76 37.56
C LYS A 27 -44.54 -1.58 37.28
N HIS A 28 -44.77 -1.97 36.03
CA HIS A 28 -46.06 -2.52 35.60
C HIS A 28 -45.98 -3.86 34.88
N SER A 29 -44.79 -4.46 34.78
CA SER A 29 -44.59 -5.75 34.09
C SER A 29 -45.43 -6.88 34.68
N SER A 30 -45.65 -6.91 36.00
CA SER A 30 -46.51 -7.90 36.67
C SER A 30 -47.99 -7.80 36.30
N LEU A 31 -48.44 -6.68 35.75
CA LEU A 31 -49.83 -6.44 35.34
C LEU A 31 -50.08 -6.90 33.89
N LEU A 32 -49.03 -7.11 33.10
CA LEU A 32 -49.12 -7.50 31.69
C LEU A 32 -49.37 -9.01 31.56
N LYS A 33 -50.12 -9.39 30.52
CA LYS A 33 -50.33 -10.79 30.16
C LYS A 33 -49.14 -11.30 29.33
N SER A 34 -48.89 -12.61 29.37
CA SER A 34 -47.79 -13.26 28.63
C SER A 34 -47.71 -12.85 27.13
N TYR A 35 -48.84 -12.76 26.42
CA TYR A 35 -48.85 -12.35 25.01
C TYR A 35 -48.43 -10.88 24.79
N GLN A 36 -48.65 -10.00 25.76
CA GLN A 36 -48.29 -8.58 25.70
C GLN A 36 -46.77 -8.42 25.81
N HIS A 37 -46.16 -9.18 26.71
CA HIS A 37 -44.71 -9.26 26.78
C HIS A 37 -44.10 -9.82 25.49
N MET A 38 -44.69 -10.89 24.93
CA MET A 38 -44.26 -11.45 23.63
C MET A 38 -44.32 -10.40 22.52
N GLU A 39 -45.42 -9.65 22.41
CA GLU A 39 -45.57 -8.62 21.39
C GLU A 39 -44.46 -7.56 21.47
N LEU A 40 -44.13 -7.07 22.67
CA LEU A 40 -43.01 -6.12 22.88
C LEU A 40 -41.66 -6.72 22.46
N LEU A 41 -41.43 -8.00 22.80
CA LEU A 41 -40.20 -8.71 22.46
C LEU A 41 -40.04 -8.90 20.94
N PHE A 42 -41.06 -9.41 20.26
CA PHE A 42 -41.03 -9.62 18.81
C PHE A 42 -40.94 -8.30 18.04
N ARG A 43 -41.61 -7.25 18.52
CA ARG A 43 -41.53 -5.91 17.94
C ARG A 43 -40.13 -5.32 18.06
N SER A 44 -39.50 -5.45 19.23
CA SER A 44 -38.11 -5.02 19.48
C SER A 44 -37.12 -5.79 18.59
N CYS A 45 -37.32 -7.11 18.42
CA CYS A 45 -36.51 -7.93 17.52
C CYS A 45 -36.61 -7.49 16.06
N ARG A 46 -37.84 -7.22 15.58
CA ARG A 46 -38.07 -6.75 14.21
C ARG A 46 -37.41 -5.39 13.94
N LEU A 47 -37.46 -4.47 14.91
CA LEU A 47 -36.84 -3.16 14.81
C LEU A 47 -35.31 -3.19 14.95
N GLY A 48 -34.75 -4.24 15.57
CA GLY A 48 -33.31 -4.37 15.80
C GLY A 48 -32.81 -3.71 17.08
N LEU A 49 -33.69 -3.53 18.08
CA LEU A 49 -33.40 -2.84 19.33
C LEU A 49 -32.83 -3.81 20.38
N LEU A 50 -31.53 -4.08 20.31
CA LEU A 50 -30.86 -5.07 21.17
C LEU A 50 -31.09 -4.82 22.67
N SER A 51 -30.88 -3.59 23.15
CA SER A 51 -31.01 -3.27 24.58
C SER A 51 -32.42 -3.49 25.15
N PHE A 52 -33.46 -3.32 24.32
CA PHE A 52 -34.83 -3.64 24.71
C PHE A 52 -35.04 -5.16 24.82
N VAL A 53 -34.49 -5.93 23.87
CA VAL A 53 -34.55 -7.39 23.87
C VAL A 53 -33.82 -7.97 25.09
N GLU A 54 -32.61 -7.47 25.38
CA GLU A 54 -31.84 -7.84 26.56
C GLU A 54 -32.65 -7.60 27.85
N TYR A 55 -33.21 -6.39 27.99
CA TYR A 55 -33.96 -6.02 29.18
C TYR A 55 -35.23 -6.87 29.38
N ILE A 56 -36.00 -7.11 28.30
CA ILE A 56 -37.22 -7.92 28.35
C ILE A 56 -36.89 -9.37 28.71
N LEU A 57 -35.87 -9.98 28.10
CA LEU A 57 -35.48 -11.35 28.39
C LEU A 57 -34.89 -11.50 29.80
N ASN A 58 -34.11 -10.53 30.27
CA ASN A 58 -33.55 -10.52 31.62
C ASN A 58 -34.61 -10.39 32.72
N SER A 59 -35.82 -9.91 32.39
CA SER A 59 -36.94 -9.87 33.34
C SER A 59 -37.46 -11.26 33.74
N LYS A 60 -37.12 -12.31 32.97
CA LYS A 60 -37.58 -13.70 33.14
C LYS A 60 -39.11 -13.89 33.10
N LEU A 61 -39.85 -12.90 32.61
CA LEU A 61 -41.31 -12.97 32.46
C LEU A 61 -41.75 -13.65 31.15
N ILE A 62 -40.82 -13.86 30.22
CA ILE A 62 -41.03 -14.59 28.96
C ILE A 62 -39.88 -15.57 28.80
N ASP A 63 -40.21 -16.76 28.30
CA ASP A 63 -39.22 -17.72 27.83
C ASP A 63 -38.55 -17.21 26.54
N ILE A 64 -37.21 -17.30 26.47
CA ILE A 64 -36.45 -17.06 25.25
C ILE A 64 -36.91 -17.99 24.12
N ASN A 65 -37.36 -19.19 24.50
CA ASN A 65 -38.03 -20.12 23.63
C ASN A 65 -39.53 -19.78 23.53
N CYS A 66 -39.86 -18.62 22.97
CA CYS A 66 -41.23 -18.27 22.61
C CYS A 66 -41.47 -18.30 21.10
N SER A 67 -42.71 -18.56 20.70
CA SER A 67 -43.17 -18.49 19.30
C SER A 67 -44.11 -17.30 19.11
N HIS A 68 -44.04 -16.66 17.94
CA HIS A 68 -44.86 -15.50 17.63
C HIS A 68 -46.35 -15.88 17.65
N PRO A 69 -47.21 -15.16 18.40
CA PRO A 69 -48.59 -15.58 18.64
C PRO A 69 -49.44 -15.82 17.39
N SER A 70 -49.20 -15.07 16.31
CA SER A 70 -49.98 -15.19 15.06
C SER A 70 -49.35 -16.07 13.98
N THR A 71 -48.03 -16.28 13.99
CA THR A 71 -47.33 -16.97 12.90
C THR A 71 -46.71 -18.29 13.34
N GLY A 72 -46.56 -18.53 14.64
CA GLY A 72 -45.92 -19.72 15.18
C GLY A 72 -44.41 -19.79 14.91
N TYR A 73 -43.78 -18.71 14.43
CA TYR A 73 -42.34 -18.67 14.21
C TYR A 73 -41.58 -18.45 15.52
N PRO A 74 -40.51 -19.23 15.79
CA PRO A 74 -39.64 -18.99 16.93
C PRO A 74 -38.99 -17.59 16.92
N LEU A 75 -38.67 -17.06 18.11
CA LEU A 75 -37.97 -15.78 18.26
C LEU A 75 -36.67 -15.69 17.46
N LEU A 76 -35.85 -16.75 17.54
CA LEU A 76 -34.60 -16.84 16.79
C LEU A 76 -34.85 -16.81 15.27
N PHE A 77 -35.87 -17.54 14.80
CA PHE A 77 -36.23 -17.59 13.39
C PHE A 77 -36.58 -16.20 12.83
N ILE A 78 -37.38 -15.42 13.57
CA ILE A 78 -37.73 -14.05 13.17
C ILE A 78 -36.51 -13.14 13.16
N SER A 79 -35.62 -13.28 14.14
CA SER A 79 -34.39 -12.49 14.23
C SER A 79 -33.46 -12.75 13.03
N ILE A 80 -33.33 -14.01 12.60
CA ILE A 80 -32.58 -14.43 11.40
C ILE A 80 -33.24 -13.87 10.14
N ARG A 81 -34.57 -14.03 10.00
CA ARG A 81 -35.32 -13.51 8.84
C ARG A 81 -35.19 -11.99 8.69
N SER A 82 -35.09 -11.26 9.80
CA SER A 82 -34.89 -9.80 9.83
C SER A 82 -33.42 -9.37 9.78
N GLN A 83 -32.47 -10.31 9.69
CA GLN A 83 -31.01 -10.07 9.59
C GLN A 83 -30.42 -9.20 10.70
N LYS A 84 -30.95 -9.30 11.93
CA LYS A 84 -30.51 -8.49 13.07
C LYS A 84 -29.38 -9.20 13.83
N HIS A 85 -28.18 -9.17 13.25
CA HIS A 85 -27.00 -9.90 13.71
C HIS A 85 -26.68 -9.75 15.21
N GLY A 86 -26.78 -8.54 15.78
CA GLY A 86 -26.55 -8.32 17.21
C GLY A 86 -27.53 -9.09 18.11
N ILE A 87 -28.79 -9.16 17.71
CA ILE A 87 -29.85 -9.90 18.43
C ILE A 87 -29.69 -11.41 18.24
N ILE A 88 -29.37 -11.84 17.02
CA ILE A 88 -29.09 -13.25 16.70
C ILE A 88 -27.97 -13.78 17.60
N LYS A 89 -26.86 -13.05 17.68
CA LYS A 89 -25.72 -13.40 18.53
C LYS A 89 -26.10 -13.45 20.01
N TYR A 90 -26.84 -12.45 20.50
CA TYR A 90 -27.29 -12.43 21.89
C TYR A 90 -28.16 -13.64 22.25
N ILE A 91 -29.15 -13.97 21.41
CA ILE A 91 -30.07 -15.09 21.65
C ILE A 91 -29.30 -16.42 21.64
N ILE A 92 -28.45 -16.65 20.64
CA ILE A 92 -27.73 -17.92 20.50
C ILE A 92 -26.71 -18.13 21.63
N GLN A 93 -26.19 -17.06 22.24
CA GLN A 93 -25.28 -17.14 23.40
C GLN A 93 -25.98 -17.45 24.72
N GLN A 94 -27.31 -17.40 24.79
CA GLN A 94 -28.04 -17.77 26.01
C GLN A 94 -28.09 -19.30 26.15
N THR A 95 -27.78 -19.80 27.36
CA THR A 95 -27.74 -21.24 27.65
C THR A 95 -29.07 -21.96 27.38
N ASP A 96 -30.17 -21.23 27.51
CA ASP A 96 -31.51 -21.80 27.46
C ASP A 96 -32.12 -21.72 26.05
N ALA A 97 -31.43 -21.12 25.07
CA ALA A 97 -31.97 -20.93 23.72
C ALA A 97 -31.95 -22.23 22.89
N ASN A 98 -33.11 -22.63 22.38
CA ASN A 98 -33.25 -23.78 21.49
C ASN A 98 -32.93 -23.40 20.04
N ILE A 99 -31.67 -23.58 19.66
CA ILE A 99 -31.17 -23.33 18.30
C ILE A 99 -31.75 -24.28 17.23
N ASN A 100 -32.30 -25.42 17.65
CA ASN A 100 -32.84 -26.47 16.77
C ASN A 100 -34.33 -26.35 16.53
N TRP A 101 -34.94 -25.27 16.99
CA TRP A 101 -36.37 -25.12 16.90
C TRP A 101 -36.83 -24.97 15.44
N SER A 102 -37.70 -25.89 15.02
CA SER A 102 -38.42 -25.81 13.75
C SER A 102 -39.70 -25.01 13.89
N CYS A 103 -40.05 -24.25 12.86
CA CYS A 103 -41.37 -23.65 12.77
C CYS A 103 -42.46 -24.74 12.75
N GLN A 104 -43.50 -24.55 13.56
CA GLN A 104 -44.59 -25.51 13.70
C GLN A 104 -45.43 -25.67 12.42
N THR A 105 -45.44 -24.67 11.53
CA THR A 105 -46.33 -24.66 10.35
C THR A 105 -45.71 -25.34 9.13
N ASN A 106 -44.39 -25.33 8.99
CA ASN A 106 -43.69 -25.84 7.79
C ASN A 106 -42.43 -26.68 8.09
N GLY A 107 -42.08 -26.88 9.36
CA GLY A 107 -40.92 -27.69 9.76
C GLY A 107 -39.55 -27.07 9.47
N ILE A 108 -39.50 -25.82 8.96
CA ILE A 108 -38.24 -25.14 8.62
C ILE A 108 -37.52 -24.73 9.91
N THR A 109 -36.24 -25.10 10.04
CA THR A 109 -35.38 -24.75 11.18
C THR A 109 -34.74 -23.38 11.00
N CYS A 110 -34.19 -22.83 12.09
CA CYS A 110 -33.39 -21.61 12.06
C CYS A 110 -32.17 -21.73 11.13
N LEU A 111 -31.53 -22.91 11.08
CA LEU A 111 -30.44 -23.22 10.15
C LEU A 111 -30.90 -23.12 8.68
N ASN A 112 -32.06 -23.68 8.34
CA ASN A 112 -32.59 -23.61 6.98
C ASN A 112 -32.84 -22.16 6.54
N GLU A 113 -33.41 -21.33 7.42
CA GLU A 113 -33.64 -19.91 7.09
C GLU A 113 -32.32 -19.14 6.90
N ALA A 114 -31.31 -19.40 7.74
CA ALA A 114 -29.99 -18.78 7.59
C ALA A 114 -29.31 -19.16 6.26
N ILE A 115 -29.41 -20.44 5.86
CA ILE A 115 -28.91 -20.93 4.57
C ILE A 115 -29.67 -20.30 3.40
N ARG A 116 -31.00 -20.21 3.48
CA ARG A 116 -31.86 -19.59 2.46
C ARG A 116 -31.53 -18.11 2.22
N GLN A 117 -31.06 -17.43 3.26
CA GLN A 117 -30.65 -16.02 3.21
C GLN A 117 -29.20 -15.81 2.77
N SER A 118 -28.41 -16.89 2.67
CA SER A 118 -26.95 -16.86 2.45
C SER A 118 -26.17 -16.14 3.57
N ASP A 119 -26.64 -16.22 4.82
CA ASP A 119 -25.97 -15.58 5.97
C ASP A 119 -24.94 -16.53 6.61
N TYR A 120 -23.71 -16.49 6.07
CA TYR A 120 -22.60 -17.34 6.54
C TYR A 120 -22.32 -17.19 8.04
N SER A 121 -22.36 -15.95 8.56
CA SER A 121 -22.02 -15.66 9.95
C SER A 121 -22.98 -16.34 10.93
N THR A 122 -24.28 -16.27 10.63
CA THR A 122 -25.31 -16.94 11.43
C THR A 122 -25.26 -18.46 11.26
N VAL A 123 -24.98 -18.97 10.06
CA VAL A 123 -24.82 -20.42 9.83
C VAL A 123 -23.66 -20.97 10.65
N MET A 124 -22.49 -20.33 10.63
CA MET A 124 -21.34 -20.79 11.43
C MET A 124 -21.64 -20.74 12.93
N LEU A 125 -22.25 -19.65 13.39
CA LEU A 125 -22.58 -19.47 14.81
C LEU A 125 -23.59 -20.51 15.32
N LEU A 126 -24.57 -20.91 14.49
CA LEU A 126 -25.48 -22.03 14.79
C LEU A 126 -24.75 -23.38 14.83
N LEU A 127 -23.83 -23.62 13.90
CA LEU A 127 -23.06 -24.87 13.84
C LEU A 127 -22.09 -25.01 15.02
N GLU A 128 -21.46 -23.92 15.45
CA GLU A 128 -20.57 -23.88 16.63
C GLU A 128 -21.32 -24.23 17.92
N GLN A 129 -22.58 -23.81 18.06
CA GLN A 129 -23.42 -24.14 19.21
C GLN A 129 -24.09 -25.53 19.12
N GLY A 130 -23.73 -26.35 18.13
CA GLY A 130 -24.20 -27.73 18.02
C GLY A 130 -25.58 -27.89 17.39
N CYS A 131 -25.96 -27.02 16.44
CA CYS A 131 -27.21 -27.16 15.69
C CYS A 131 -27.29 -28.51 14.94
N ILE A 132 -28.43 -29.20 15.04
CA ILE A 132 -28.73 -30.45 14.37
C ILE A 132 -29.00 -30.18 12.88
N ILE A 133 -28.22 -30.85 12.05
CA ILE A 133 -28.36 -30.82 10.60
C ILE A 133 -29.51 -31.75 10.19
N ASN A 134 -30.73 -31.21 10.10
CA ASN A 134 -31.90 -31.98 9.68
C ASN A 134 -31.94 -32.16 8.15
N GLN A 135 -31.73 -33.38 7.69
CA GLN A 135 -31.53 -33.70 6.28
C GLN A 135 -32.79 -33.57 5.38
N SER A 136 -34.01 -33.57 5.94
CA SER A 136 -35.24 -33.67 5.13
C SER A 136 -35.57 -32.41 4.31
N HIS A 137 -35.21 -31.22 4.81
CA HIS A 137 -35.51 -29.93 4.17
C HIS A 137 -34.26 -29.17 3.70
N LEU A 138 -33.09 -29.60 4.17
CA LEU A 138 -31.82 -28.96 3.94
C LEU A 138 -31.42 -28.94 2.46
N PHE A 139 -31.55 -30.08 1.76
CA PHE A 139 -31.15 -30.19 0.36
C PHE A 139 -31.97 -29.28 -0.56
N GLY A 140 -33.31 -29.27 -0.39
CA GLY A 140 -34.18 -28.35 -1.14
C GLY A 140 -33.88 -26.88 -0.87
N THR A 141 -33.57 -26.54 0.39
CA THR A 141 -33.21 -25.17 0.81
C THR A 141 -31.87 -24.73 0.21
N ILE A 142 -30.90 -25.65 0.15
CA ILE A 142 -29.60 -25.42 -0.49
C ILE A 142 -29.79 -25.21 -2.00
N ILE A 143 -30.64 -25.99 -2.67
CA ILE A 143 -30.99 -25.79 -4.09
C ILE A 143 -31.66 -24.43 -4.32
N GLU A 144 -32.60 -24.04 -3.45
CA GLU A 144 -33.27 -22.75 -3.56
C GLU A 144 -32.26 -21.60 -3.38
N CYS A 145 -31.32 -21.73 -2.45
CA CYS A 145 -30.19 -20.81 -2.29
C CYS A 145 -29.33 -20.75 -3.57
N PHE A 146 -29.04 -21.90 -4.20
CA PHE A 146 -28.31 -21.95 -5.46
C PHE A 146 -28.99 -21.20 -6.62
N ARG A 147 -30.33 -21.12 -6.64
CA ARG A 147 -31.09 -20.44 -7.71
C ARG A 147 -31.10 -18.91 -7.61
N GLN A 148 -30.73 -18.33 -6.46
CA GLN A 148 -30.73 -16.88 -6.28
C GLN A 148 -29.54 -16.24 -7.02
N ARG A 149 -29.78 -15.13 -7.76
CA ARG A 149 -28.78 -14.52 -8.67
C ARG A 149 -27.81 -13.55 -8.00
N ASP A 150 -28.19 -12.91 -6.89
CA ASP A 150 -27.60 -11.62 -6.45
C ASP A 150 -27.15 -11.55 -4.98
N LYS A 151 -26.61 -12.61 -4.36
CA LYS A 151 -26.09 -12.52 -2.99
C LYS A 151 -24.61 -12.85 -2.88
N ASN A 152 -23.89 -11.94 -2.23
CA ASN A 152 -22.46 -12.02 -1.95
C ASN A 152 -22.18 -13.27 -1.08
N MET A 153 -21.22 -14.08 -1.50
CA MET A 153 -20.70 -15.32 -0.87
C MET A 153 -21.39 -16.65 -1.24
N HIS A 154 -20.57 -17.69 -1.42
CA HIS A 154 -20.91 -18.87 -2.23
C HIS A 154 -21.61 -20.00 -1.46
N PRO A 155 -22.78 -20.50 -1.89
CA PRO A 155 -23.47 -21.57 -1.19
C PRO A 155 -22.72 -22.93 -1.21
N LEU A 156 -21.67 -23.10 -2.04
CA LEU A 156 -20.78 -24.26 -1.93
C LEU A 156 -19.95 -24.26 -0.65
N ILE A 157 -19.56 -23.09 -0.11
CA ILE A 157 -18.78 -23.01 1.14
C ILE A 157 -19.64 -23.52 2.31
N ILE A 158 -20.90 -23.09 2.34
CA ILE A 158 -21.89 -23.57 3.31
C ILE A 158 -22.12 -25.07 3.14
N LEU A 159 -22.26 -25.55 1.90
CA LEU A 159 -22.46 -26.96 1.60
C LEU A 159 -21.27 -27.83 2.06
N ASP A 160 -20.04 -27.38 1.79
CA ASP A 160 -18.80 -28.06 2.19
C ASP A 160 -18.70 -28.21 3.72
N GLU A 161 -18.94 -27.12 4.47
CA GLU A 161 -18.94 -27.14 5.92
C GLU A 161 -20.02 -28.08 6.50
N LEU A 162 -21.21 -28.11 5.88
CA LEU A 162 -22.29 -29.01 6.29
C LEU A 162 -21.94 -30.49 6.04
N ILE A 163 -21.24 -30.80 4.95
CA ILE A 163 -20.80 -32.16 4.62
C ILE A 163 -19.67 -32.60 5.56
N ASN A 164 -18.72 -31.71 5.87
CA ASN A 164 -17.65 -32.00 6.82
C ASN A 164 -18.21 -32.41 8.19
N ARG A 165 -19.32 -31.78 8.62
CA ARG A 165 -20.01 -32.13 9.89
C ARG A 165 -21.01 -33.28 9.76
N CYS A 166 -21.54 -33.52 8.56
CA CYS A 166 -22.48 -34.62 8.28
C CYS A 166 -22.17 -35.29 6.93
N PRO A 167 -21.19 -36.22 6.87
CA PRO A 167 -20.76 -36.83 5.61
C PRO A 167 -21.86 -37.54 4.83
N LYS A 168 -22.85 -38.13 5.53
CA LYS A 168 -24.04 -38.78 4.93
C LYS A 168 -24.92 -37.85 4.11
N LEU A 169 -24.71 -36.53 4.19
CA LEU A 169 -25.42 -35.57 3.36
C LEU A 169 -25.06 -35.73 1.88
N ILE A 170 -23.85 -36.21 1.55
CA ILE A 170 -23.37 -36.36 0.17
C ILE A 170 -24.22 -37.33 -0.65
N ASP A 171 -24.76 -38.38 -0.02
CA ASP A 171 -25.56 -39.42 -0.69
C ASP A 171 -26.95 -38.91 -1.11
N LYS A 172 -27.40 -37.79 -0.53
CA LYS A 172 -28.68 -37.15 -0.86
C LYS A 172 -28.53 -36.04 -1.91
N ILE A 173 -27.31 -35.73 -2.35
CA ILE A 173 -27.03 -34.68 -3.33
C ILE A 173 -27.10 -35.26 -4.75
N ASP A 174 -27.94 -34.65 -5.58
CA ASP A 174 -27.96 -34.90 -7.02
C ASP A 174 -26.68 -34.34 -7.68
N ARG A 175 -25.73 -35.24 -7.97
CA ARG A 175 -24.43 -34.93 -8.60
C ARG A 175 -24.59 -34.28 -9.97
N GLN A 176 -25.67 -34.58 -10.69
CA GLN A 176 -25.94 -34.04 -12.02
C GLN A 176 -26.36 -32.56 -11.95
N GLN A 177 -27.23 -32.21 -10.99
CA GLN A 177 -27.61 -30.82 -10.72
C GLN A 177 -26.43 -29.98 -10.19
N LEU A 178 -25.58 -30.58 -9.35
CA LEU A 178 -24.37 -29.94 -8.85
C LEU A 178 -23.38 -29.61 -9.98
N THR A 179 -23.19 -30.54 -10.93
CA THR A 179 -22.32 -30.35 -12.10
C THR A 179 -22.80 -29.20 -13.00
N GLN A 180 -24.10 -29.14 -13.30
CA GLN A 180 -24.69 -28.07 -14.11
C GLN A 180 -24.53 -26.69 -13.44
N PHE A 181 -24.62 -26.63 -12.11
CA PHE A 181 -24.41 -25.41 -11.34
C PHE A 181 -22.95 -24.93 -11.37
N ILE A 182 -22.00 -25.85 -11.16
CA ILE A 182 -20.55 -25.56 -11.21
C ILE A 182 -20.16 -24.95 -12.57
N LEU A 183 -20.67 -25.52 -13.66
CA LEU A 183 -20.45 -25.02 -15.02
C LEU A 183 -20.95 -23.58 -15.21
N ASN A 184 -22.06 -23.21 -14.56
CA ASN A 184 -22.67 -21.89 -14.67
C ASN A 184 -22.02 -20.82 -13.76
N ARG A 185 -21.24 -21.19 -12.73
CA ARG A 185 -20.64 -20.27 -11.73
C ARG A 185 -19.16 -20.55 -11.43
N SER A 186 -18.38 -20.58 -12.49
CA SER A 186 -16.96 -20.95 -12.53
C SER A 186 -15.98 -20.16 -11.64
N HIS A 187 -16.32 -18.94 -11.18
CA HIS A 187 -15.44 -18.12 -10.33
C HIS A 187 -15.39 -18.59 -8.87
N CYS A 188 -16.28 -19.49 -8.47
CA CYS A 188 -16.49 -19.82 -7.06
C CYS A 188 -15.85 -21.14 -6.61
N LEU A 189 -15.17 -21.84 -7.52
CA LEU A 189 -14.49 -23.11 -7.22
C LEU A 189 -13.15 -22.92 -6.50
N LEU A 190 -12.55 -21.73 -6.58
CA LEU A 190 -11.17 -21.51 -6.14
C LEU A 190 -11.01 -21.20 -4.65
N SER A 191 -12.10 -20.91 -3.93
CA SER A 191 -11.97 -20.51 -2.54
C SER A 191 -11.84 -21.69 -1.57
N ASN A 192 -12.14 -22.93 -1.98
CA ASN A 192 -12.04 -24.14 -1.14
C ASN A 192 -11.65 -25.37 -1.98
N SER A 193 -10.36 -25.54 -2.25
CA SER A 193 -9.80 -26.56 -3.15
C SER A 193 -9.72 -27.99 -2.56
N ASN A 194 -10.57 -28.35 -1.59
CA ASN A 194 -10.58 -29.70 -0.99
C ASN A 194 -11.97 -30.36 -0.96
N SER A 195 -12.99 -29.81 -1.62
CA SER A 195 -14.33 -30.36 -1.50
C SER A 195 -14.46 -31.69 -2.26
N VAL A 196 -14.75 -32.77 -1.54
CA VAL A 196 -15.04 -34.17 -1.94
C VAL A 196 -16.25 -34.29 -2.90
N LEU A 197 -16.79 -33.17 -3.37
CA LEU A 197 -18.11 -33.06 -4.00
C LEU A 197 -18.12 -33.11 -5.52
N ILE A 198 -16.97 -32.92 -6.16
CA ILE A 198 -16.89 -32.73 -7.61
C ILE A 198 -16.36 -34.00 -8.26
N ASP A 199 -17.22 -34.68 -9.03
CA ASP A 199 -16.76 -35.69 -9.98
C ASP A 199 -16.10 -34.97 -11.17
N ILE A 200 -14.77 -34.87 -11.12
CA ILE A 200 -13.97 -34.22 -12.16
C ILE A 200 -14.02 -34.95 -13.51
N ASN A 201 -14.43 -36.22 -13.50
CA ASN A 201 -14.55 -37.10 -14.66
C ASN A 201 -16.02 -37.29 -15.07
N CYS A 202 -16.83 -36.23 -14.99
CA CYS A 202 -18.18 -36.24 -15.50
C CYS A 202 -18.27 -35.71 -16.95
N SER A 203 -19.33 -36.10 -17.66
CA SER A 203 -19.69 -35.56 -18.98
C SER A 203 -21.01 -34.79 -18.94
N HIS A 204 -21.15 -33.78 -19.80
CA HIS A 204 -22.39 -33.01 -19.90
C HIS A 204 -23.55 -33.88 -20.38
N PRO A 205 -24.73 -33.86 -19.70
CA PRO A 205 -25.80 -34.83 -19.93
C PRO A 205 -26.36 -34.87 -21.34
N SER A 206 -26.41 -33.71 -22.02
CA SER A 206 -26.99 -33.62 -23.36
C SER A 206 -26.00 -33.72 -24.51
N THR A 207 -24.71 -33.44 -24.28
CA THR A 207 -23.69 -33.39 -25.34
C THR A 207 -22.66 -34.50 -25.23
N GLY A 208 -22.54 -35.14 -24.06
CA GLY A 208 -21.51 -36.14 -23.77
C GLY A 208 -20.10 -35.55 -23.66
N TYR A 209 -19.93 -34.22 -23.65
CA TYR A 209 -18.62 -33.60 -23.57
C TYR A 209 -18.05 -33.66 -22.14
N PRO A 210 -16.79 -34.06 -21.95
CA PRO A 210 -16.14 -34.07 -20.64
C PRO A 210 -16.10 -32.68 -19.99
N LEU A 211 -16.15 -32.62 -18.65
CA LEU A 211 -16.06 -31.38 -17.88
C LEU A 211 -14.80 -30.57 -18.25
N LEU A 212 -13.66 -31.24 -18.38
CA LEU A 212 -12.40 -30.62 -18.80
C LEU A 212 -12.52 -30.00 -20.19
N PHE A 213 -13.11 -30.70 -21.16
CA PHE A 213 -13.32 -30.21 -22.52
C PHE A 213 -14.17 -28.93 -22.55
N ILE A 214 -15.26 -28.90 -21.79
CA ILE A 214 -16.16 -27.75 -21.70
C ILE A 214 -15.46 -26.57 -21.02
N SER A 215 -14.66 -26.84 -20.00
CA SER A 215 -13.88 -25.85 -19.27
C SER A 215 -12.84 -25.17 -20.18
N ILE A 216 -12.15 -25.94 -21.02
CA ILE A 216 -11.22 -25.44 -22.04
C ILE A 216 -11.95 -24.61 -23.09
N ARG A 217 -13.05 -25.14 -23.64
CA ARG A 217 -13.84 -24.44 -24.66
C ARG A 217 -14.39 -23.09 -24.17
N SER A 218 -14.68 -23.00 -22.87
CA SER A 218 -15.21 -21.80 -22.22
C SER A 218 -14.12 -20.93 -21.57
N GLN A 219 -12.83 -21.24 -21.81
CA GLN A 219 -11.64 -20.52 -21.32
C GLN A 219 -11.64 -20.27 -19.80
N LYS A 220 -12.06 -21.26 -19.01
CA LYS A 220 -12.13 -21.17 -17.55
C LYS A 220 -10.82 -21.66 -16.91
N HIS A 221 -9.75 -20.88 -17.08
CA HIS A 221 -8.37 -21.24 -16.70
C HIS A 221 -8.21 -21.81 -15.29
N ASP A 222 -8.95 -21.26 -14.33
CA ASP A 222 -8.87 -21.68 -12.93
C ASP A 222 -9.44 -23.09 -12.69
N ILE A 223 -10.53 -23.43 -13.39
CA ILE A 223 -11.13 -24.77 -13.37
C ILE A 223 -10.23 -25.75 -14.09
N ILE A 224 -9.67 -25.33 -15.23
CA ILE A 224 -8.76 -26.15 -16.02
C ILE A 224 -7.56 -26.58 -15.18
N LYS A 225 -6.93 -25.63 -14.46
CA LYS A 225 -5.83 -25.92 -13.53
C LYS A 225 -6.25 -26.87 -12.42
N TYR A 226 -7.38 -26.61 -11.75
CA TYR A 226 -7.86 -27.45 -10.67
C TYR A 226 -8.08 -28.90 -11.11
N ILE A 227 -8.76 -29.11 -12.25
CA ILE A 227 -9.03 -30.45 -12.78
C ILE A 227 -7.73 -31.15 -13.17
N ILE A 228 -6.85 -30.50 -13.93
CA ILE A 228 -5.61 -31.12 -14.42
C ILE A 228 -4.65 -31.50 -13.27
N GLN A 229 -4.71 -30.79 -12.14
CA GLN A 229 -3.89 -31.09 -10.96
C GLN A 229 -4.39 -32.27 -10.12
N GLN A 230 -5.62 -32.76 -10.35
CA GLN A 230 -6.12 -33.93 -9.62
C GLN A 230 -5.51 -35.22 -10.18
N THR A 231 -5.11 -36.11 -9.28
CA THR A 231 -4.41 -37.37 -9.63
C THR A 231 -5.24 -38.33 -10.48
N ASP A 232 -6.57 -38.24 -10.42
CA ASP A 232 -7.53 -39.11 -11.10
C ASP A 232 -8.15 -38.48 -12.35
N ALA A 233 -7.74 -37.27 -12.75
CA ALA A 233 -8.32 -36.58 -13.90
C ALA A 233 -8.02 -37.30 -15.24
N ASN A 234 -9.06 -37.61 -16.01
CA ASN A 234 -8.93 -38.20 -17.34
C ASN A 234 -8.62 -37.13 -18.40
N ILE A 235 -7.35 -36.73 -18.48
CA ILE A 235 -6.84 -35.72 -19.44
C ILE A 235 -6.92 -36.16 -20.91
N ASN A 236 -7.02 -37.46 -21.16
CA ASN A 236 -7.02 -38.05 -22.51
C ASN A 236 -8.44 -38.35 -23.02
N TRP A 237 -9.47 -37.87 -22.32
CA TRP A 237 -10.84 -38.13 -22.72
C TRP A 237 -11.15 -37.49 -24.07
N SER A 238 -11.47 -38.32 -25.05
CA SER A 238 -11.97 -37.90 -26.37
C SER A 238 -13.49 -37.74 -26.36
N CYS A 239 -13.98 -36.66 -26.97
CA CYS A 239 -15.40 -36.47 -27.21
C CYS A 239 -15.96 -37.63 -28.06
N GLN A 240 -17.00 -38.30 -27.56
CA GLN A 240 -17.56 -39.52 -28.18
C GLN A 240 -18.04 -39.30 -29.63
N ASN A 241 -18.45 -38.09 -29.98
CA ASN A 241 -19.06 -37.78 -31.27
C ASN A 241 -18.06 -37.48 -32.40
N ASN A 242 -16.83 -37.07 -32.08
CA ASN A 242 -15.87 -36.58 -33.09
C ASN A 242 -14.40 -36.92 -32.80
N GLY A 243 -14.10 -37.64 -31.71
CA GLY A 243 -12.74 -38.06 -31.36
C GLY A 243 -11.81 -36.92 -30.91
N ILE A 244 -12.31 -35.69 -30.79
CA ILE A 244 -11.49 -34.53 -30.39
C ILE A 244 -11.16 -34.63 -28.90
N THR A 245 -9.87 -34.51 -28.56
CA THR A 245 -9.37 -34.53 -27.19
C THR A 245 -9.33 -33.13 -26.57
N CYS A 246 -9.14 -33.06 -25.25
CA CYS A 246 -8.90 -31.81 -24.53
C CYS A 246 -7.66 -31.06 -25.05
N LEU A 247 -6.61 -31.79 -25.45
CA LEU A 247 -5.41 -31.21 -26.07
C LEU A 247 -5.73 -30.53 -27.40
N ASN A 248 -6.53 -31.18 -28.26
CA ASN A 248 -6.92 -30.60 -29.54
C ASN A 248 -7.72 -29.29 -29.36
N GLU A 249 -8.66 -29.26 -28.41
CA GLU A 249 -9.42 -28.04 -28.13
C GLU A 249 -8.53 -26.93 -27.55
N ALA A 250 -7.58 -27.26 -26.68
CA ALA A 250 -6.63 -26.28 -26.12
C ALA A 250 -5.72 -25.68 -27.20
N ILE A 251 -5.24 -26.51 -28.14
CA ILE A 251 -4.45 -26.06 -29.29
C ILE A 251 -5.30 -25.18 -30.20
N ARG A 252 -6.53 -25.58 -30.51
CA ARG A 252 -7.46 -24.83 -31.38
C ARG A 252 -7.75 -23.42 -30.87
N GLN A 253 -7.72 -23.22 -29.56
CA GLN A 253 -7.93 -21.94 -28.88
C GLN A 253 -6.62 -21.14 -28.66
N SER A 254 -5.46 -21.69 -29.07
CA SER A 254 -4.13 -21.13 -28.82
C SER A 254 -3.82 -20.90 -27.33
N ASP A 255 -4.38 -21.71 -26.42
CA ASP A 255 -4.19 -21.58 -24.97
C ASP A 255 -2.91 -22.29 -24.50
N TYR A 256 -1.78 -21.60 -24.61
CA TYR A 256 -0.45 -22.13 -24.25
C TYR A 256 -0.39 -22.71 -22.83
N SER A 257 -0.99 -22.03 -21.85
CA SER A 257 -0.91 -22.44 -20.44
C SER A 257 -1.58 -23.80 -20.22
N THR A 258 -2.76 -23.97 -20.82
CA THR A 258 -3.50 -25.24 -20.74
C THR A 258 -2.78 -26.35 -21.51
N VAL A 259 -2.22 -26.06 -22.68
CA VAL A 259 -1.46 -27.05 -23.46
C VAL A 259 -0.25 -27.55 -22.67
N MET A 260 0.53 -26.66 -22.05
CA MET A 260 1.68 -27.07 -21.23
C MET A 260 1.27 -27.93 -20.03
N LEU A 261 0.19 -27.54 -19.32
CA LEU A 261 -0.35 -28.30 -18.20
C LEU A 261 -0.77 -29.73 -18.61
N LEU A 262 -1.43 -29.87 -19.77
CA LEU A 262 -1.81 -31.19 -20.30
C LEU A 262 -0.58 -32.04 -20.67
N LEU A 263 0.45 -31.42 -21.25
CA LEU A 263 1.69 -32.11 -21.64
C LEU A 263 2.53 -32.53 -20.42
N GLU A 264 2.57 -31.72 -19.35
CA GLU A 264 3.25 -32.05 -18.09
C GLU A 264 2.60 -33.25 -17.40
N GLN A 265 1.27 -33.38 -17.47
CA GLN A 265 0.53 -34.52 -16.92
C GLN A 265 0.53 -35.77 -17.84
N GLY A 266 1.29 -35.74 -18.95
CA GLY A 266 1.46 -36.90 -19.82
C GLY A 266 0.28 -37.16 -20.77
N CYS A 267 -0.39 -36.12 -21.25
CA CYS A 267 -1.42 -36.25 -22.29
C CYS A 267 -0.86 -36.94 -23.56
N ILE A 268 -1.66 -37.82 -24.15
CA ILE A 268 -1.32 -38.57 -25.36
C ILE A 268 -1.45 -37.63 -26.58
N ILE A 269 -0.33 -37.49 -27.30
CA ILE A 269 -0.26 -36.75 -28.56
C ILE A 269 -0.77 -37.67 -29.68
N ASN A 270 -2.09 -37.67 -29.93
CA ASN A 270 -2.71 -38.49 -30.99
C ASN A 270 -2.65 -37.80 -32.36
N GLN A 271 -1.99 -38.44 -33.33
CA GLN A 271 -1.63 -37.85 -34.62
C GLN A 271 -2.82 -37.58 -35.56
N SER A 272 -3.92 -38.36 -35.48
CA SER A 272 -4.97 -38.34 -36.51
C SER A 272 -5.77 -37.04 -36.61
N HIS A 273 -5.93 -36.30 -35.50
CA HIS A 273 -6.71 -35.06 -35.45
C HIS A 273 -5.87 -33.82 -35.17
N LEU A 274 -4.68 -34.02 -34.59
CA LEU A 274 -3.76 -32.95 -34.20
C LEU A 274 -3.28 -32.15 -35.42
N PHE A 275 -3.04 -32.81 -36.55
CA PHE A 275 -2.59 -32.17 -37.79
C PHE A 275 -3.59 -31.12 -38.31
N GLY A 276 -4.87 -31.49 -38.44
CA GLY A 276 -5.92 -30.57 -38.88
C GLY A 276 -6.09 -29.37 -37.94
N THR A 277 -5.97 -29.61 -36.64
CA THR A 277 -6.04 -28.56 -35.61
C THR A 277 -4.85 -27.60 -35.68
N ILE A 278 -3.62 -28.10 -35.87
CA ILE A 278 -2.42 -27.27 -36.03
C ILE A 278 -2.53 -26.39 -37.28
N ILE A 279 -3.00 -26.94 -38.40
CA ILE A 279 -3.23 -26.17 -39.64
C ILE A 279 -4.30 -25.10 -39.44
N GLU A 280 -5.39 -25.44 -38.74
CA GLU A 280 -6.45 -24.47 -38.44
C GLU A 280 -5.90 -23.31 -37.60
N CYS A 281 -5.02 -23.59 -36.64
CA CYS A 281 -4.32 -22.56 -35.86
C CYS A 281 -3.44 -21.65 -36.74
N PHE A 282 -2.76 -22.20 -37.76
CA PHE A 282 -2.00 -21.38 -38.71
C PHE A 282 -2.87 -20.48 -39.59
N ARG A 283 -4.15 -20.80 -39.76
CA ARG A 283 -5.10 -20.00 -40.56
C ARG A 283 -5.79 -18.89 -39.77
N GLN A 284 -5.85 -19.00 -38.43
CA GLN A 284 -6.49 -18.00 -37.58
C GLN A 284 -5.65 -16.71 -37.52
N ARG A 285 -6.25 -15.55 -37.84
CA ARG A 285 -5.59 -14.22 -37.96
C ARG A 285 -5.34 -13.50 -36.61
N ASP A 286 -5.08 -14.22 -35.53
CA ASP A 286 -4.87 -13.60 -34.22
C ASP A 286 -3.40 -13.25 -33.91
N LYS A 287 -3.22 -12.18 -33.11
CA LYS A 287 -1.97 -11.44 -32.87
C LYS A 287 -0.91 -12.18 -32.02
N ASN A 288 -1.06 -13.48 -31.74
CA ASN A 288 -0.25 -14.19 -30.74
C ASN A 288 0.69 -15.25 -31.35
N MET A 289 1.92 -15.34 -30.80
CA MET A 289 2.96 -16.31 -31.20
C MET A 289 2.80 -17.72 -30.58
N HIS A 290 1.82 -17.91 -29.70
CA HIS A 290 1.58 -19.18 -28.99
C HIS A 290 1.52 -20.43 -29.87
N PRO A 291 0.94 -20.41 -31.09
CA PRO A 291 0.95 -21.59 -31.97
C PRO A 291 2.34 -22.11 -32.33
N LEU A 292 3.35 -21.25 -32.53
CA LEU A 292 4.72 -21.67 -32.86
C LEU A 292 5.46 -22.27 -31.66
N ILE A 293 5.23 -21.70 -30.48
CA ILE A 293 5.83 -22.21 -29.22
C ILE A 293 5.23 -23.57 -28.88
N ILE A 294 3.89 -23.71 -29.02
CA ILE A 294 3.19 -24.98 -28.87
C ILE A 294 3.74 -26.00 -29.87
N LEU A 295 3.95 -25.61 -31.13
CA LEU A 295 4.49 -26.48 -32.16
C LEU A 295 5.89 -26.99 -31.83
N ASP A 296 6.80 -26.10 -31.41
CA ASP A 296 8.17 -26.46 -31.08
C ASP A 296 8.24 -27.44 -29.89
N GLU A 297 7.40 -27.23 -28.87
CA GLU A 297 7.30 -28.14 -27.72
C GLU A 297 6.69 -29.50 -28.10
N LEU A 298 5.65 -29.52 -28.94
CA LEU A 298 5.07 -30.77 -29.46
C LEU A 298 6.10 -31.56 -30.28
N ILE A 299 6.91 -30.88 -31.08
CA ILE A 299 7.99 -31.49 -31.86
C ILE A 299 9.11 -32.02 -30.95
N ASN A 300 9.47 -31.29 -29.89
CA ASN A 300 10.46 -31.76 -28.91
C ASN A 300 10.04 -33.09 -28.26
N ARG A 301 8.75 -33.22 -27.92
CA ARG A 301 8.21 -34.42 -27.27
C ARG A 301 7.85 -35.53 -28.25
N CYS A 302 7.52 -35.19 -29.49
CA CYS A 302 7.21 -36.14 -30.55
C CYS A 302 7.84 -35.69 -31.89
N PRO A 303 9.12 -36.01 -32.13
CA PRO A 303 9.87 -35.57 -33.33
C PRO A 303 9.26 -36.02 -34.65
N LYS A 304 8.43 -37.08 -34.64
CA LYS A 304 7.73 -37.58 -35.83
C LYS A 304 6.77 -36.56 -36.45
N LEU A 305 6.30 -35.57 -35.68
CA LEU A 305 5.46 -34.49 -36.19
C LEU A 305 6.12 -33.66 -37.30
N ILE A 306 7.46 -33.59 -37.35
CA ILE A 306 8.19 -32.83 -38.37
C ILE A 306 7.84 -33.31 -39.78
N HIS A 307 7.59 -34.60 -39.96
CA HIS A 307 7.25 -35.20 -41.26
C HIS A 307 5.79 -34.99 -41.67
N GLU A 308 4.93 -34.64 -40.72
CA GLU A 308 3.51 -34.44 -40.96
C GLU A 308 3.20 -32.96 -41.29
N ILE A 309 4.07 -32.02 -40.93
CA ILE A 309 3.86 -30.58 -41.13
C ILE A 309 4.36 -30.11 -42.51
N ASP A 310 3.50 -29.40 -43.24
CA ASP A 310 3.83 -28.77 -44.52
C ASP A 310 4.82 -27.60 -44.33
N ARG A 311 6.03 -27.76 -44.90
CA ARG A 311 7.14 -26.80 -44.80
C ARG A 311 6.81 -25.46 -45.47
N GLU A 312 6.08 -25.47 -46.57
CA GLU A 312 5.75 -24.27 -47.32
C GLU A 312 4.73 -23.43 -46.54
N GLN A 313 3.72 -24.08 -45.95
CA GLN A 313 2.75 -23.40 -45.09
C GLN A 313 3.37 -22.86 -43.80
N LEU A 314 4.29 -23.61 -43.17
CA LEU A 314 5.01 -23.15 -41.98
C LEU A 314 5.90 -21.93 -42.31
N THR A 315 6.60 -21.97 -43.44
CA THR A 315 7.44 -20.85 -43.91
C THR A 315 6.59 -19.62 -44.18
N GLN A 316 5.46 -19.79 -44.88
CA GLN A 316 4.55 -18.69 -45.19
C GLN A 316 3.92 -18.10 -43.92
N PHE A 317 3.65 -18.93 -42.91
CA PHE A 317 3.16 -18.49 -41.61
C PHE A 317 4.21 -17.69 -40.84
N ILE A 318 5.46 -18.15 -40.81
CA ILE A 318 6.60 -17.43 -40.20
C ILE A 318 6.84 -16.09 -40.89
N LEU A 319 6.82 -16.05 -42.23
CA LEU A 319 7.02 -14.82 -43.02
C LEU A 319 5.88 -13.81 -42.85
N ASN A 320 4.63 -14.27 -42.91
CA ASN A 320 3.45 -13.42 -42.71
C ASN A 320 3.33 -12.87 -41.28
N ARG A 321 4.09 -13.40 -40.32
CA ARG A 321 4.16 -12.96 -38.93
C ARG A 321 5.55 -12.45 -38.52
N SER A 322 6.36 -12.03 -39.48
CA SER A 322 7.65 -11.37 -39.26
C SER A 322 7.60 -10.21 -38.25
N HIS A 323 6.48 -9.49 -38.18
CA HIS A 323 6.25 -8.41 -37.22
C HIS A 323 6.01 -8.89 -35.76
N CYS A 324 5.63 -10.16 -35.56
CA CYS A 324 5.47 -10.82 -34.26
C CYS A 324 6.73 -11.60 -33.82
N LEU A 325 7.68 -11.86 -34.73
CA LEU A 325 9.01 -12.40 -34.42
C LEU A 325 9.83 -11.47 -33.49
N LEU A 326 9.39 -10.23 -33.33
CA LEU A 326 10.03 -9.19 -32.54
C LEU A 326 9.81 -9.35 -31.02
N SER A 327 8.89 -10.23 -30.56
CA SER A 327 8.57 -10.45 -29.14
C SER A 327 8.98 -11.84 -28.64
N ASN A 328 9.98 -11.88 -27.74
CA ASN A 328 10.42 -12.98 -26.85
C ASN A 328 10.50 -14.44 -27.39
N SER A 329 10.34 -14.66 -28.69
CA SER A 329 10.16 -16.00 -29.31
C SER A 329 11.26 -16.36 -30.32
N ASN A 330 12.40 -15.64 -30.29
CA ASN A 330 13.48 -15.83 -31.26
C ASN A 330 14.14 -17.22 -31.17
N SER A 331 14.27 -17.80 -29.98
CA SER A 331 14.84 -19.15 -29.81
C SER A 331 13.96 -20.23 -30.44
N VAL A 332 12.64 -20.12 -30.28
CA VAL A 332 11.65 -21.06 -30.83
C VAL A 332 11.63 -20.99 -32.36
N VAL A 333 11.66 -19.78 -32.91
CA VAL A 333 11.68 -19.61 -34.37
C VAL A 333 12.99 -20.11 -34.95
N CYS A 334 14.15 -19.79 -34.35
CA CYS A 334 15.43 -20.34 -34.80
C CYS A 334 15.47 -21.88 -34.66
N SER A 335 14.98 -22.43 -33.55
CA SER A 335 14.83 -23.87 -33.33
C SER A 335 13.98 -24.53 -34.41
N LEU A 336 12.83 -23.94 -34.76
CA LEU A 336 11.98 -24.44 -35.84
C LEU A 336 12.65 -24.28 -37.21
N LEU A 337 13.31 -23.16 -37.50
CA LEU A 337 14.04 -22.97 -38.76
C LEU A 337 15.18 -23.99 -38.91
N GLU A 338 15.88 -24.33 -37.84
CA GLU A 338 16.90 -25.39 -37.81
C GLU A 338 16.27 -26.77 -38.02
N LYS A 339 15.24 -27.12 -37.22
CA LYS A 339 14.53 -28.41 -37.29
C LYS A 339 13.89 -28.67 -38.66
N PHE A 340 13.43 -27.63 -39.33
CA PHE A 340 12.83 -27.70 -40.67
C PHE A 340 13.83 -27.35 -41.80
N SER A 341 15.07 -26.99 -41.48
CA SER A 341 16.14 -26.60 -42.42
C SER A 341 15.73 -25.47 -43.39
N LEU A 342 15.13 -24.41 -42.86
CA LEU A 342 14.63 -23.25 -43.62
C LEU A 342 15.68 -22.12 -43.66
N ASN A 343 16.20 -21.77 -44.84
CA ASN A 343 17.15 -20.66 -45.04
C ASN A 343 16.42 -19.31 -45.15
N ILE A 344 16.46 -18.47 -44.11
CA ILE A 344 15.98 -17.07 -44.15
C ILE A 344 17.17 -16.11 -44.17
N ASN A 345 17.09 -15.05 -44.98
CA ASN A 345 18.18 -14.14 -45.36
C ASN A 345 18.80 -13.40 -44.14
N TYR A 346 20.14 -13.39 -44.05
CA TYR A 346 20.93 -12.99 -42.87
C TYR A 346 20.76 -11.53 -42.42
N ASP A 347 20.36 -10.62 -43.30
CA ASP A 347 20.20 -9.20 -42.97
C ASP A 347 18.97 -8.92 -42.08
N LEU A 348 17.91 -9.73 -42.20
CA LEU A 348 16.69 -9.60 -41.38
C LEU A 348 16.95 -10.03 -39.91
N VAL A 349 17.85 -11.00 -39.71
CA VAL A 349 18.20 -11.55 -38.38
C VAL A 349 18.98 -10.52 -37.54
N ASN A 350 19.78 -9.67 -38.19
CA ASN A 350 20.53 -8.60 -37.53
C ASN A 350 19.63 -7.43 -37.11
N GLU A 351 18.64 -7.04 -37.93
CA GLU A 351 17.62 -6.06 -37.52
C GLU A 351 16.74 -6.58 -36.37
N ILE A 352 16.37 -7.87 -36.38
CA ILE A 352 15.60 -8.52 -35.31
C ILE A 352 16.41 -8.64 -34.01
N SER A 353 17.73 -8.86 -34.08
CA SER A 353 18.61 -8.96 -32.89
C SER A 353 18.80 -7.61 -32.18
N LEU A 354 18.85 -6.51 -32.92
CA LEU A 354 18.88 -5.15 -32.37
C LEU A 354 17.53 -4.75 -31.73
N MET A 355 16.40 -5.27 -32.24
CA MET A 355 15.08 -5.06 -31.65
C MET A 355 14.78 -5.98 -30.44
N SER A 356 15.36 -7.18 -30.39
CA SER A 356 15.24 -8.18 -29.31
C SER A 356 15.73 -7.68 -27.94
N MET A 357 16.79 -6.86 -27.90
CA MET A 357 17.28 -6.27 -26.64
C MET A 357 16.28 -5.31 -25.97
N LYS A 358 15.24 -4.85 -26.68
CA LYS A 358 14.21 -3.94 -26.17
C LYS A 358 12.97 -4.62 -25.53
N GLN A 359 12.71 -5.92 -25.72
CA GLN A 359 11.37 -6.48 -25.42
C GLN A 359 11.23 -7.41 -24.20
N ASN A 360 12.31 -7.77 -23.50
CA ASN A 360 12.20 -8.56 -22.26
C ASN A 360 12.02 -7.71 -20.98
N LYS A 361 11.89 -6.40 -21.14
CA LYS A 361 11.64 -5.46 -20.06
C LYS A 361 10.54 -4.50 -20.52
N GLN A 362 9.52 -4.29 -19.69
CA GLN A 362 8.50 -3.30 -20.01
C GLN A 362 9.16 -1.91 -20.00
N ILE A 363 9.31 -1.30 -21.17
CA ILE A 363 9.95 0.02 -21.31
C ILE A 363 8.87 1.10 -21.20
N HIS A 364 9.00 1.94 -20.19
CA HIS A 364 8.25 3.17 -20.01
C HIS A 364 9.07 4.33 -20.52
N ARG A 365 8.45 5.24 -21.26
CA ARG A 365 9.11 6.47 -21.72
C ARG A 365 8.59 7.67 -20.96
N THR A 366 9.49 8.59 -20.66
CA THR A 366 9.18 9.88 -20.04
C THR A 366 10.27 10.91 -20.35
N GLN A 367 10.07 12.18 -20.01
CA GLN A 367 11.12 13.20 -20.14
C GLN A 367 12.07 13.11 -18.93
N VAL A 368 11.53 13.00 -17.71
CA VAL A 368 12.34 12.94 -16.48
C VAL A 368 12.00 11.70 -15.64
N GLY A 369 12.99 10.85 -15.40
CA GLY A 369 12.89 9.74 -14.45
C GLY A 369 13.34 10.17 -13.05
N ILE A 370 12.48 10.07 -12.05
CA ILE A 370 12.75 10.50 -10.67
C ILE A 370 12.79 9.28 -9.76
N ILE A 371 13.89 9.11 -9.02
CA ILE A 371 14.07 8.01 -8.07
C ILE A 371 13.98 8.55 -6.65
N GLY A 372 12.95 8.15 -5.91
CA GLY A 372 12.62 8.60 -4.56
C GLY A 372 11.43 9.56 -4.52
N CYS A 373 10.43 9.27 -3.69
CA CYS A 373 9.22 10.08 -3.51
C CYS A 373 9.22 10.88 -2.19
N GLY A 374 10.40 11.27 -1.72
CA GLY A 374 10.50 12.30 -0.69
C GLY A 374 10.01 13.67 -1.18
N PRO A 375 10.00 14.69 -0.29
CA PRO A 375 9.54 16.04 -0.62
C PRO A 375 10.21 16.63 -1.86
N SER A 376 11.52 16.42 -2.05
CA SER A 376 12.25 16.94 -3.21
C SER A 376 11.81 16.31 -4.52
N GLY A 377 11.70 14.98 -4.59
CA GLY A 377 11.26 14.27 -5.81
C GLY A 377 9.81 14.57 -6.17
N LEU A 378 8.93 14.63 -5.17
CA LEU A 378 7.52 14.96 -5.38
C LEU A 378 7.32 16.41 -5.83
N LEU A 379 7.99 17.38 -5.19
CA LEU A 379 7.90 18.79 -5.58
C LEU A 379 8.50 19.01 -6.97
N LEU A 380 9.66 18.42 -7.27
CA LEU A 380 10.26 18.45 -8.61
C LEU A 380 9.26 17.93 -9.66
N GLY A 381 8.64 16.78 -9.40
CA GLY A 381 7.64 16.21 -10.30
C GLY A 381 6.42 17.12 -10.50
N ALA A 382 5.98 17.82 -9.45
CA ALA A 382 4.86 18.77 -9.51
C ALA A 382 5.22 20.03 -10.32
N LEU A 383 6.41 20.61 -10.11
CA LEU A 383 6.90 21.76 -10.87
C LEU A 383 7.03 21.42 -12.36
N LEU A 384 7.65 20.27 -12.68
CA LEU A 384 7.79 19.79 -14.07
C LEU A 384 6.43 19.60 -14.74
N PHE A 385 5.46 19.01 -14.04
CA PHE A 385 4.12 18.79 -14.57
C PHE A 385 3.41 20.10 -14.94
N ARG A 386 3.54 21.15 -14.12
CA ARG A 386 2.97 22.47 -14.43
C ARG A 386 3.56 23.10 -15.67
N SER A 387 4.82 22.82 -15.96
CA SER A 387 5.50 23.22 -17.19
C SER A 387 5.26 22.27 -18.37
N GLY A 388 4.35 21.30 -18.24
CA GLY A 388 4.04 20.35 -19.31
C GLY A 388 5.12 19.29 -19.56
N ILE A 389 6.05 19.10 -18.61
CA ILE A 389 7.15 18.14 -18.71
C ILE A 389 6.75 16.86 -17.98
N ASP A 390 6.68 15.77 -18.72
CA ASP A 390 6.28 14.46 -18.23
C ASP A 390 7.37 13.81 -17.35
N SER A 391 6.93 13.22 -16.24
CA SER A 391 7.83 12.56 -15.29
C SER A 391 7.25 11.26 -14.75
N ILE A 392 8.14 10.33 -14.39
CA ILE A 392 7.80 9.12 -13.63
C ILE A 392 8.57 9.15 -12.31
N ILE A 393 7.87 8.98 -11.19
CA ILE A 393 8.49 8.83 -9.86
C ILE A 393 8.40 7.37 -9.44
N ILE A 394 9.54 6.81 -8.98
CA ILE A 394 9.61 5.47 -8.41
C ILE A 394 10.14 5.50 -6.97
N GLU A 395 9.59 4.68 -6.08
CA GLU A 395 9.90 4.65 -4.65
C GLU A 395 10.09 3.23 -4.12
N GLU A 396 11.14 3.03 -3.30
CA GLU A 396 11.47 1.74 -2.69
C GLU A 396 10.41 1.29 -1.65
N GLN A 397 9.95 2.24 -0.83
CA GLN A 397 9.01 1.99 0.25
C GLN A 397 7.55 1.92 -0.22
N SER A 398 6.69 1.35 0.64
CA SER A 398 5.25 1.39 0.40
C SER A 398 4.73 2.82 0.59
N ARG A 399 3.56 3.12 0.02
CA ARG A 399 2.91 4.44 0.22
C ARG A 399 2.69 4.73 1.71
N SER A 400 2.23 3.75 2.47
CA SER A 400 1.92 3.92 3.89
C SER A 400 3.18 4.22 4.72
N ASP A 401 4.31 3.60 4.39
CA ASP A 401 5.59 3.87 5.07
C ASP A 401 6.07 5.30 4.79
N VAL A 402 5.96 5.74 3.54
CA VAL A 402 6.32 7.11 3.12
C VAL A 402 5.46 8.15 3.82
N GLU A 403 4.13 7.97 3.81
CA GLU A 403 3.18 8.93 4.39
C GLU A 403 3.20 8.97 5.93
N SER A 404 3.79 7.95 6.59
CA SER A 404 3.93 7.88 8.05
C SER A 404 5.31 8.35 8.56
N ASN A 405 6.27 8.59 7.66
CA ASN A 405 7.64 8.93 8.03
C ASN A 405 7.77 10.36 8.57
N THR A 406 7.78 10.49 9.90
CA THR A 406 7.87 11.79 10.58
C THR A 406 9.33 12.23 10.78
N ARG A 407 9.76 13.26 10.03
CA ARG A 407 11.11 13.85 10.12
C ARG A 407 11.06 15.35 10.47
N ALA A 408 11.26 16.21 9.48
CA ALA A 408 11.28 17.66 9.65
C ALA A 408 9.88 18.18 10.05
N GLY A 409 9.87 19.31 10.75
CA GLY A 409 8.63 19.92 11.22
C GLY A 409 8.54 21.42 11.04
N VAL A 410 9.53 22.06 10.40
CA VAL A 410 9.56 23.51 10.16
C VAL A 410 9.79 23.76 8.67
N LEU A 411 8.91 24.55 8.07
CA LEU A 411 9.00 25.04 6.70
C LEU A 411 9.42 26.51 6.71
N GLU A 412 10.37 26.84 5.85
CA GLU A 412 10.75 28.22 5.53
C GLU A 412 9.70 28.88 4.63
N GLN A 413 9.63 30.21 4.65
CA GLN A 413 8.73 30.96 3.76
C GLN A 413 8.91 30.55 2.30
N SER A 414 10.15 30.44 1.82
CA SER A 414 10.44 30.02 0.44
C SER A 414 9.90 28.62 0.11
N THR A 415 9.85 27.73 1.09
CA THR A 415 9.30 26.38 0.91
C THR A 415 7.78 26.45 0.79
N ILE A 416 7.12 27.28 1.60
CA ILE A 416 5.68 27.51 1.50
C ILE A 416 5.34 28.14 0.14
N ASP A 417 6.10 29.14 -0.29
CA ASP A 417 5.93 29.80 -1.59
C ASP A 417 6.10 28.79 -2.74
N SER A 418 6.96 27.78 -2.57
CA SER A 418 7.14 26.71 -3.55
C SER A 418 5.98 25.71 -3.60
N LEU A 419 5.36 25.45 -2.45
CA LEU A 419 4.16 24.63 -2.39
C LEU A 419 2.96 25.38 -2.96
N ASP A 420 2.88 26.69 -2.73
CA ASP A 420 1.89 27.60 -3.32
C ASP A 420 1.96 27.61 -4.85
N GLU A 421 3.17 27.68 -5.41
CA GLU A 421 3.39 27.62 -6.87
C GLU A 421 2.81 26.36 -7.50
N VAL A 422 2.71 25.25 -6.75
CA VAL A 422 2.13 23.98 -7.21
C VAL A 422 0.72 23.69 -6.70
N ASP A 423 0.02 24.71 -6.17
CA ASP A 423 -1.34 24.65 -5.62
C ASP A 423 -1.47 23.71 -4.41
N ILE A 424 -0.43 23.61 -3.58
CA ILE A 424 -0.35 22.78 -2.36
C ILE A 424 -0.16 23.66 -1.12
N ASN A 425 -0.93 24.74 -1.02
CA ASN A 425 -0.87 25.66 0.11
C ASN A 425 -2.06 25.52 1.08
N GLU A 426 -3.22 25.05 0.61
CA GLU A 426 -4.49 25.16 1.34
C GLU A 426 -4.42 24.54 2.75
N ARG A 427 -3.92 23.31 2.83
CA ARG A 427 -3.80 22.60 4.10
C ARG A 427 -2.70 23.18 4.99
N VAL A 428 -1.60 23.64 4.41
CA VAL A 428 -0.51 24.32 5.14
C VAL A 428 -1.03 25.60 5.78
N LEU A 429 -1.84 26.39 5.07
CA LEU A 429 -2.43 27.62 5.59
C LEU A 429 -3.47 27.36 6.70
N LYS A 430 -4.17 26.22 6.64
CA LYS A 430 -5.21 25.85 7.60
C LYS A 430 -4.67 25.18 8.86
N GLU A 431 -3.72 24.27 8.71
CA GLU A 431 -3.22 23.40 9.79
C GLU A 431 -1.83 23.81 10.29
N GLY A 432 -1.09 24.62 9.52
CA GLY A 432 0.25 25.08 9.87
C GLY A 432 0.23 26.06 11.03
N ILE A 433 1.21 25.92 11.93
CA ILE A 433 1.39 26.85 13.06
C ILE A 433 2.46 27.87 12.69
N ILE A 434 2.05 29.12 12.55
CA ILE A 434 2.95 30.22 12.20
C ILE A 434 3.87 30.54 13.37
N GLN A 435 5.17 30.46 13.13
CA GLN A 435 6.23 30.86 14.04
C GLN A 435 6.79 32.23 13.62
N ARG A 436 6.54 33.22 14.48
CA ARG A 436 6.98 34.61 14.29
C ARG A 436 8.29 34.95 15.01
N CYS A 437 8.72 34.09 15.92
CA CYS A 437 9.88 34.28 16.77
C CYS A 437 10.49 32.92 17.13
N ILE A 438 11.80 32.92 17.38
CA ILE A 438 12.48 31.81 18.05
C ILE A 438 13.02 32.29 19.39
N ASN A 439 13.12 31.40 20.36
CA ASN A 439 13.76 31.68 21.62
C ASN A 439 15.10 30.97 21.71
N ILE A 440 16.14 31.70 22.12
CA ILE A 440 17.46 31.15 22.38
C ILE A 440 17.82 31.44 23.84
N GLN A 441 18.18 30.39 24.55
CA GLN A 441 18.45 30.41 25.98
C GLN A 441 19.89 30.00 26.28
N PHE A 442 20.54 30.74 27.16
CA PHE A 442 21.86 30.42 27.70
C PHE A 442 21.79 30.36 29.22
N ASN A 443 22.04 29.19 29.80
CA ASN A 443 22.10 28.97 31.25
C ASN A 443 20.87 29.49 32.01
N GLY A 444 19.67 29.36 31.43
CA GLY A 444 18.42 29.79 32.06
C GLY A 444 18.01 31.25 31.77
N GLU A 445 18.76 32.00 30.95
CA GLU A 445 18.38 33.33 30.46
C GLU A 445 17.92 33.23 29.00
N ARG A 446 16.73 33.75 28.71
CA ARG A 446 16.07 33.61 27.40
C ARG A 446 16.06 34.93 26.64
N ILE A 447 16.40 34.86 25.36
CA ILE A 447 16.32 35.96 24.41
C ILE A 447 15.43 35.53 23.26
N SER A 448 14.39 36.32 23.03
CA SER A 448 13.51 36.18 21.86
C SER A 448 14.13 36.85 20.64
N VAL A 449 14.10 36.16 19.51
CA VAL A 449 14.56 36.65 18.21
C VAL A 449 13.32 36.78 17.31
N PRO A 450 12.76 37.99 17.15
CA PRO A 450 11.54 38.20 16.39
C PRO A 450 11.83 38.06 14.89
N ILE A 451 11.52 36.89 14.33
CA ILE A 451 11.68 36.58 12.89
C ILE A 451 10.94 37.63 12.07
N THR A 452 9.63 37.76 12.28
CA THR A 452 8.76 38.60 11.45
C THR A 452 9.20 40.06 11.40
N GLU A 453 9.62 40.62 12.53
CA GLU A 453 10.10 42.01 12.60
C GLU A 453 11.46 42.18 11.92
N TYR A 454 12.36 41.20 12.05
CA TYR A 454 13.70 41.25 11.49
C TYR A 454 13.78 40.92 10.00
N THR A 455 12.71 40.34 9.45
CA THR A 455 12.65 39.87 8.05
C THR A 455 11.48 40.46 7.29
N GLU A 456 11.04 41.67 7.66
CA GLU A 456 10.04 42.45 6.93
C GLU A 456 8.73 41.68 6.66
N GLY A 457 8.26 40.91 7.65
CA GLY A 457 6.99 40.20 7.58
C GLY A 457 7.08 38.70 7.29
N LYS A 458 8.25 38.17 6.87
CA LYS A 458 8.40 36.72 6.64
C LYS A 458 8.18 35.90 7.92
N VAL A 459 7.77 34.65 7.76
CA VAL A 459 7.52 33.71 8.85
C VAL A 459 8.12 32.34 8.54
N SER A 460 8.27 31.53 9.60
CA SER A 460 8.46 30.08 9.45
C SER A 460 7.18 29.39 9.91
N THR A 461 6.88 28.21 9.38
CA THR A 461 5.63 27.51 9.70
C THR A 461 5.93 26.10 10.16
N PHE A 462 5.39 25.72 11.32
CA PHE A 462 5.39 24.32 11.70
C PHE A 462 4.34 23.57 10.90
N TYR A 463 4.82 22.71 10.02
CA TYR A 463 4.00 21.78 9.26
C TYR A 463 4.86 20.54 8.99
N SER A 464 4.34 19.38 9.37
CA SER A 464 5.15 18.16 9.40
C SER A 464 5.46 17.68 7.99
N GLN A 465 6.70 17.23 7.75
CA GLN A 465 7.15 16.77 6.43
C GLN A 465 6.24 15.69 5.84
N ASN A 466 5.74 14.76 6.66
CA ASN A 466 4.87 13.70 6.18
C ASN A 466 3.53 14.22 5.64
N LEU A 467 3.05 15.36 6.15
CA LEU A 467 1.84 16.00 5.62
C LEU A 467 2.12 16.66 4.26
N VAL A 468 3.27 17.34 4.10
CA VAL A 468 3.73 17.85 2.79
C VAL A 468 3.79 16.74 1.75
N VAL A 469 4.34 15.58 2.15
CA VAL A 469 4.43 14.39 1.29
C VAL A 469 3.06 13.84 0.94
N GLN A 470 2.14 13.72 1.91
CA GLN A 470 0.75 13.30 1.66
C GLN A 470 0.07 14.21 0.64
N ASP A 471 0.14 15.52 0.84
CA ASP A 471 -0.54 16.49 -0.02
C ASP A 471 0.03 16.45 -1.46
N LEU A 472 1.35 16.32 -1.61
CA LEU A 472 2.01 16.14 -2.90
C LEU A 472 1.66 14.81 -3.59
N ILE A 473 1.60 13.70 -2.85
CA ILE A 473 1.16 12.41 -3.38
C ILE A 473 -0.28 12.51 -3.85
N GLU A 474 -1.17 13.08 -3.04
CA GLU A 474 -2.57 13.28 -3.40
C GLU A 474 -2.74 14.13 -4.66
N SER A 475 -2.02 15.25 -4.76
CA SER A 475 -2.03 16.11 -5.95
C SER A 475 -1.59 15.35 -7.21
N ARG A 476 -0.50 14.59 -7.11
CA ARG A 476 0.03 13.78 -8.22
C ARG A 476 -0.94 12.67 -8.65
N LEU A 477 -1.60 12.01 -7.71
CA LEU A 477 -2.57 10.96 -8.01
C LEU A 477 -3.88 11.52 -8.59
N LYS A 478 -4.37 12.66 -8.08
CA LYS A 478 -5.55 13.37 -8.62
C LYS A 478 -5.37 13.76 -10.09
N THR A 479 -4.13 13.99 -10.51
CA THR A 479 -3.76 14.34 -11.89
C THR A 479 -3.35 13.13 -12.74
N ASN A 480 -3.55 11.89 -12.26
CA ASN A 480 -3.20 10.64 -12.95
C ASN A 480 -1.73 10.54 -13.40
N GLN A 481 -0.83 11.27 -12.75
CA GLN A 481 0.60 11.20 -13.06
C GLN A 481 1.22 9.92 -12.51
N ARG A 482 2.24 9.39 -13.20
CA ARG A 482 2.87 8.12 -12.85
C ARG A 482 3.71 8.25 -11.58
N LEU A 483 3.30 7.51 -10.55
CA LEU A 483 3.96 7.38 -9.25
C LEU A 483 3.87 5.91 -8.81
N TRP A 484 5.02 5.28 -8.58
CA TRP A 484 5.10 3.84 -8.29
C TRP A 484 5.85 3.57 -7.00
N PHE A 485 5.19 2.85 -6.09
CA PHE A 485 5.73 2.42 -4.81
C PHE A 485 6.16 0.95 -4.85
N ASP A 486 6.71 0.47 -3.73
CA ASP A 486 7.10 -0.93 -3.53
C ASP A 486 8.14 -1.41 -4.55
N ILE A 487 9.09 -0.53 -4.90
CA ILE A 487 10.22 -0.90 -5.74
C ILE A 487 11.22 -1.69 -4.91
N GLU A 488 11.46 -2.94 -5.30
CA GLU A 488 12.42 -3.80 -4.60
C GLU A 488 13.87 -3.35 -4.87
N TYR A 489 14.16 -2.98 -6.11
CA TYR A 489 15.40 -2.31 -6.46
C TYR A 489 15.22 -1.39 -7.67
N ALA A 490 16.06 -0.36 -7.72
CA ALA A 490 16.30 0.46 -8.89
C ALA A 490 17.82 0.53 -9.15
N ARG A 491 18.20 0.56 -10.42
CA ARG A 491 19.58 0.74 -10.90
C ARG A 491 19.59 1.62 -12.14
N ILE A 492 20.60 2.46 -12.27
CA ILE A 492 20.82 3.23 -13.50
C ILE A 492 21.74 2.40 -14.39
N GLU A 493 21.21 1.93 -15.51
CA GLU A 493 21.97 1.13 -16.50
C GLU A 493 22.76 2.03 -17.46
N ARG A 494 22.25 3.24 -17.70
CA ARG A 494 22.88 4.22 -18.59
C ARG A 494 22.62 5.64 -18.10
N HIS A 495 23.69 6.42 -17.96
CA HIS A 495 23.65 7.82 -17.47
C HIS A 495 23.59 8.88 -18.56
N ASP A 496 23.77 8.51 -19.84
CA ASP A 496 23.94 9.47 -20.93
C ASP A 496 23.13 9.17 -22.17
N LYS A 497 23.09 10.17 -23.06
CA LYS A 497 22.81 9.94 -24.47
C LYS A 497 24.05 9.39 -25.16
N THR A 498 23.88 8.28 -25.86
CA THR A 498 24.94 7.63 -26.66
C THR A 498 24.96 8.19 -28.08
N ASP A 499 26.06 7.98 -28.81
CA ASP A 499 26.24 8.47 -30.19
C ASP A 499 25.21 7.86 -31.17
N ASP A 500 24.70 6.67 -30.87
CA ASP A 500 23.60 6.00 -31.58
C ASP A 500 22.20 6.45 -31.09
N GLY A 501 22.14 7.48 -30.25
CA GLY A 501 20.92 8.17 -29.86
C GLY A 501 20.15 7.56 -28.68
N GLN A 502 20.66 6.53 -28.00
CA GLN A 502 20.00 5.92 -26.85
C GLN A 502 20.07 6.83 -25.63
N ARG A 503 18.96 6.95 -24.88
CA ARG A 503 18.79 7.92 -23.77
C ARG A 503 19.07 7.30 -22.40
N PRO A 504 19.31 8.07 -21.32
CA PRO A 504 19.41 7.51 -19.97
C PRO A 504 18.34 6.45 -19.63
N LEU A 505 18.74 5.44 -18.86
CA LEU A 505 17.90 4.26 -18.61
C LEU A 505 17.95 3.84 -17.14
N ILE A 506 16.78 3.82 -16.50
CA ILE A 506 16.58 3.31 -15.14
C ILE A 506 15.95 1.93 -15.25
N LYS A 507 16.55 0.94 -14.62
CA LYS A 507 16.03 -0.42 -14.49
C LYS A 507 15.51 -0.64 -13.08
N PHE A 508 14.31 -1.18 -12.97
CA PHE A 508 13.70 -1.41 -11.67
C PHE A 508 12.84 -2.68 -11.66
N ARG A 509 12.54 -3.17 -10.44
CA ARG A 509 11.62 -4.27 -10.21
C ARG A 509 10.71 -3.94 -9.04
N ARG A 510 9.41 -4.22 -9.17
CA ARG A 510 8.44 -4.09 -8.08
C ARG A 510 8.47 -5.33 -7.21
N ARG A 511 8.29 -5.19 -5.90
CA ARG A 511 8.30 -6.29 -4.92
C ARG A 511 7.26 -7.38 -5.22
N ASN A 512 6.14 -7.00 -5.84
CA ASN A 512 5.05 -7.92 -6.19
C ASN A 512 5.14 -8.44 -7.64
N SER A 513 6.26 -8.24 -8.32
CA SER A 513 6.46 -8.62 -9.72
C SER A 513 7.81 -9.29 -9.93
N ASN A 514 7.81 -10.41 -10.65
CA ASN A 514 9.04 -11.05 -11.13
C ASN A 514 9.56 -10.44 -12.44
N LYS A 515 8.88 -9.41 -12.98
CA LYS A 515 9.27 -8.76 -14.23
C LYS A 515 10.13 -7.53 -13.95
N GLU A 516 11.25 -7.46 -14.65
CA GLU A 516 12.06 -6.24 -14.71
C GLU A 516 11.42 -5.24 -15.67
N GLU A 517 11.38 -3.99 -15.25
CA GLU A 517 10.85 -2.86 -16.01
C GLU A 517 11.97 -1.83 -16.24
N LEU A 518 11.81 -1.01 -17.27
CA LEU A 518 12.74 0.05 -17.65
C LEU A 518 12.00 1.39 -17.72
N ILE A 519 12.69 2.46 -17.36
CA ILE A 519 12.31 3.84 -17.68
C ILE A 519 13.40 4.42 -18.58
N GLU A 520 13.05 4.74 -19.81
CA GLU A 520 13.88 5.53 -20.73
C GLU A 520 13.47 7.00 -20.62
N CYS A 521 14.44 7.87 -20.32
CA CYS A 521 14.19 9.29 -20.06
C CYS A 521 15.33 10.18 -20.56
N ASP A 522 15.08 11.47 -20.72
CA ASP A 522 16.10 12.44 -21.15
C ASP A 522 17.02 12.81 -19.98
N PHE A 523 16.46 12.87 -18.77
CA PHE A 523 17.16 13.20 -17.53
C PHE A 523 16.75 12.29 -16.38
N ILE A 524 17.66 12.06 -15.43
CA ILE A 524 17.40 11.32 -14.19
C ILE A 524 17.60 12.25 -12.99
N ALA A 525 16.60 12.35 -12.12
CA ALA A 525 16.72 13.02 -10.83
C ALA A 525 16.81 11.99 -9.70
N GLY A 526 17.94 11.99 -9.00
CA GLY A 526 18.19 11.17 -7.83
C GLY A 526 17.74 11.86 -6.56
N CYS A 527 16.55 11.49 -6.08
CA CYS A 527 15.92 11.98 -4.86
C CYS A 527 15.81 10.87 -3.78
N ASP A 528 16.68 9.86 -3.84
CA ASP A 528 16.63 8.61 -3.07
C ASP A 528 17.29 8.70 -1.66
N GLY A 529 17.48 9.93 -1.18
CA GLY A 529 17.79 10.24 0.22
C GLY A 529 19.22 9.96 0.68
N GLY A 530 19.49 10.17 1.98
CA GLY A 530 20.84 10.14 2.56
C GLY A 530 21.53 8.79 2.45
N ALA A 531 20.75 7.71 2.46
CA ALA A 531 21.21 6.34 2.27
C ALA A 531 21.21 5.90 0.80
N SER A 532 20.97 6.83 -0.15
CA SER A 532 20.91 6.64 -1.62
C SER A 532 21.61 5.36 -2.05
N LYS A 533 20.85 4.34 -2.43
CA LYS A 533 21.35 3.01 -2.82
C LYS A 533 21.54 2.90 -4.33
N CYS A 534 20.91 3.78 -5.10
CA CYS A 534 20.88 3.73 -6.55
C CYS A 534 21.69 4.89 -7.14
N CYS A 535 21.23 6.13 -6.95
CA CYS A 535 21.71 7.26 -7.74
C CYS A 535 23.18 7.57 -7.47
N ARG A 536 23.54 7.85 -6.22
CA ARG A 536 24.92 8.20 -5.85
C ARG A 536 25.89 7.01 -6.05
N HIS A 537 25.43 5.78 -5.85
CA HIS A 537 26.25 4.57 -6.05
C HIS A 537 26.51 4.24 -7.51
N SER A 538 25.65 4.71 -8.43
CA SER A 538 25.82 4.48 -9.86
C SER A 538 26.90 5.36 -10.51
N ILE A 539 27.35 6.42 -9.81
CA ILE A 539 28.36 7.36 -10.31
C ILE A 539 29.76 6.79 -10.04
N PRO A 540 30.68 6.78 -11.01
CA PRO A 540 32.05 6.30 -10.79
C PRO A 540 32.73 7.09 -9.67
N LYS A 541 33.46 6.41 -8.78
CA LYS A 541 34.13 7.04 -7.62
C LYS A 541 35.19 8.08 -8.01
N SER A 542 35.71 8.05 -9.24
CA SER A 542 36.63 9.07 -9.77
C SER A 542 35.93 10.38 -10.12
N GLU A 543 34.63 10.33 -10.41
CA GLU A 543 33.82 11.46 -10.88
C GLU A 543 33.07 12.15 -9.75
N ILE A 544 33.12 11.61 -8.52
CA ILE A 544 32.36 12.13 -7.38
C ILE A 544 33.11 11.94 -6.07
N ARG A 545 33.02 12.96 -5.20
CA ARG A 545 33.48 12.85 -3.80
C ARG A 545 32.37 13.23 -2.84
N THR A 546 32.29 12.52 -1.72
CA THR A 546 31.44 12.93 -0.59
C THR A 546 32.33 13.35 0.58
N ILE A 547 32.26 14.63 0.95
CA ILE A 547 32.94 15.20 2.10
C ILE A 547 32.00 15.07 3.30
N ARG A 548 32.53 14.66 4.46
CA ARG A 548 31.74 14.46 5.67
C ARG A 548 32.40 15.12 6.88
N LYS A 549 31.58 15.66 7.76
CA LYS A 549 31.96 16.12 9.10
C LYS A 549 31.01 15.49 10.11
N SER A 550 31.54 14.65 11.00
CA SER A 550 30.78 14.12 12.13
C SER A 550 30.93 15.05 13.32
N TYR A 551 29.90 15.14 14.15
CA TYR A 551 29.95 15.85 15.41
C TYR A 551 30.03 14.82 16.56
N PRO A 552 30.73 15.14 17.66
CA PRO A 552 30.94 14.21 18.77
C PRO A 552 29.72 14.07 19.69
N TYR A 553 28.51 14.14 19.14
CA TYR A 553 27.27 13.95 19.88
C TYR A 553 26.11 13.51 18.98
N SER A 554 25.14 12.87 19.62
CA SER A 554 23.86 12.48 19.04
C SER A 554 22.74 13.37 19.59
N TRP A 555 21.63 13.41 18.86
CA TRP A 555 20.36 13.94 19.36
C TRP A 555 19.46 12.80 19.82
N LEU A 556 19.11 12.79 21.10
CA LEU A 556 17.97 12.02 21.59
C LEU A 556 16.70 12.81 21.32
N SER A 557 15.90 12.33 20.39
CA SER A 557 14.69 12.99 19.93
C SER A 557 13.45 12.32 20.52
N ILE A 558 12.58 13.12 21.13
CA ILE A 558 11.49 12.65 22.00
C ILE A 558 10.18 13.28 21.53
N LEU A 559 9.18 12.46 21.21
CA LEU A 559 7.82 12.90 20.94
C LEU A 559 6.97 12.71 22.20
N VAL A 560 6.24 13.75 22.58
CA VAL A 560 5.44 13.76 23.81
C VAL A 560 4.00 14.11 23.48
N ASP A 561 3.07 13.36 24.07
CA ASP A 561 1.65 13.66 24.06
C ASP A 561 1.32 14.69 25.16
N SER A 562 1.72 15.94 24.91
CA SER A 562 1.51 17.09 25.78
C SER A 562 1.62 18.38 24.97
N PRO A 563 0.76 19.39 25.23
CA PRO A 563 0.81 20.66 24.50
C PRO A 563 2.12 21.41 24.76
N PRO A 564 2.69 22.07 23.73
CA PRO A 564 3.94 22.81 23.87
C PRO A 564 3.76 24.05 24.74
N ASN A 565 4.84 24.45 25.41
CA ASN A 565 4.87 25.68 26.18
C ASN A 565 5.03 26.88 25.25
N GLY A 566 3.91 27.34 24.69
CA GLY A 566 3.87 28.39 23.67
C GLY A 566 4.11 27.85 22.26
N TYR A 567 3.93 28.74 21.27
CA TYR A 567 3.98 28.39 19.84
C TYR A 567 5.32 28.68 19.17
N GLU A 568 6.38 28.86 19.95
CA GLU A 568 7.72 29.20 19.49
C GLU A 568 8.71 28.10 19.87
N VAL A 569 9.67 27.83 19.00
CA VAL A 569 10.80 26.95 19.31
C VAL A 569 11.66 27.58 20.41
N VAL A 570 12.20 26.72 21.29
CA VAL A 570 13.15 27.12 22.33
C VAL A 570 14.42 26.31 22.18
N TYR A 571 15.49 26.94 21.73
CA TYR A 571 16.84 26.42 21.79
C TYR A 571 17.45 26.77 23.15
N SER A 572 18.04 25.81 23.84
CA SER A 572 18.70 26.06 25.12
C SER A 572 20.06 25.42 25.19
N PHE A 573 21.04 26.22 25.62
CA PHE A 573 22.36 25.78 26.02
C PHE A 573 22.48 25.85 27.54
N ASP A 574 22.80 24.72 28.16
CA ASP A 574 23.24 24.65 29.55
C ASP A 574 24.71 24.25 29.61
N LYS A 575 25.55 25.03 30.32
CA LYS A 575 26.99 24.79 30.39
C LYS A 575 27.35 23.41 30.95
N THR A 576 26.54 22.89 31.88
CA THR A 576 26.83 21.62 32.55
C THR A 576 26.31 20.43 31.75
N ASN A 577 25.05 20.49 31.35
CA ASN A 577 24.28 19.38 30.80
C ASN A 577 24.23 19.40 29.27
N GLY A 578 24.51 20.52 28.61
CA GLY A 578 24.53 20.67 27.15
C GLY A 578 23.20 21.10 26.54
N PHE A 579 23.06 20.87 25.23
CA PHE A 579 21.94 21.37 24.43
C PHE A 579 20.60 20.70 24.77
N ALA A 580 19.53 21.49 24.71
CA ALA A 580 18.15 21.03 24.62
C ALA A 580 17.35 21.85 23.62
N LEU A 581 16.34 21.23 23.01
CA LEU A 581 15.39 21.87 22.11
C LEU A 581 13.97 21.53 22.54
N GLN A 582 13.11 22.54 22.64
CA GLN A 582 11.66 22.38 22.52
C GLN A 582 11.23 22.82 21.13
N SER A 583 10.55 21.92 20.41
CA SER A 583 9.93 22.16 19.11
C SER A 583 8.46 21.72 19.17
N LEU A 584 7.68 22.18 18.19
CA LEU A 584 6.27 21.87 18.06
C LEU A 584 6.00 20.77 17.04
N ARG A 585 4.85 20.10 17.20
CA ARG A 585 4.28 19.20 16.20
C ARG A 585 2.81 19.50 15.92
N SER A 586 2.02 19.72 16.98
CA SER A 586 0.63 20.17 16.89
C SER A 586 0.30 20.98 18.14
N PRO A 587 -0.90 21.58 18.24
CA PRO A 587 -1.35 22.22 19.47
C PRO A 587 -1.41 21.29 20.69
N THR A 588 -1.40 19.96 20.46
CA THR A 588 -1.52 18.93 21.51
C THR A 588 -0.26 18.08 21.69
N LYS A 589 0.75 18.21 20.81
CA LYS A 589 1.96 17.38 20.83
C LYS A 589 3.23 18.20 20.71
N SER A 590 4.21 17.83 21.53
CA SER A 590 5.51 18.48 21.62
C SER A 590 6.62 17.56 21.13
N ARG A 591 7.69 18.14 20.59
CA ARG A 591 8.93 17.44 20.24
C ARG A 591 10.08 18.04 21.03
N TYR A 592 10.82 17.20 21.73
CA TYR A 592 12.03 17.61 22.42
C TYR A 592 13.28 16.96 21.83
N HIS A 593 14.42 17.62 21.97
CA HIS A 593 15.71 17.03 21.68
C HIS A 593 16.69 17.32 22.81
N LEU A 594 17.54 16.34 23.11
CA LEU A 594 18.68 16.46 24.02
C LEU A 594 19.95 16.12 23.27
N GLN A 595 21.01 16.90 23.50
CA GLN A 595 22.37 16.46 23.18
C GLN A 595 22.78 15.35 24.14
N VAL A 596 23.26 14.26 23.57
CA VAL A 596 23.68 13.04 24.28
C VAL A 596 24.97 12.50 23.64
N SER A 597 25.64 11.55 24.29
CA SER A 597 26.87 10.94 23.75
C SER A 597 26.58 10.21 22.44
N VAL A 598 27.58 10.10 21.56
CA VAL A 598 27.48 9.23 20.37
C VAL A 598 27.37 7.75 20.72
N ASP A 599 27.86 7.37 21.90
CA ASP A 599 27.87 5.99 22.41
C ASP A 599 26.64 5.65 23.27
N ASP A 600 25.81 6.65 23.60
CA ASP A 600 24.58 6.42 24.38
C ASP A 600 23.62 5.52 23.60
N LYS A 601 22.93 4.61 24.30
CA LYS A 601 21.87 3.77 23.76
C LYS A 601 20.51 4.21 24.28
N LEU A 602 19.42 3.79 23.63
CA LEU A 602 18.08 4.21 24.03
C LEU A 602 17.71 3.73 25.44
N GLU A 603 18.22 2.57 25.84
CA GLU A 603 17.98 1.96 27.15
C GLU A 603 18.59 2.78 28.29
N ASP A 604 19.64 3.57 28.01
CA ASP A 604 20.28 4.45 28.98
C ASP A 604 19.42 5.68 29.33
N TRP A 605 18.33 5.90 28.58
CA TRP A 605 17.48 7.08 28.67
C TRP A 605 16.02 6.71 29.01
N PRO A 606 15.75 6.24 30.25
CA PRO A 606 14.38 6.08 30.74
C PRO A 606 13.69 7.45 30.91
N ASP A 607 12.37 7.45 30.96
CA ASP A 607 11.53 8.66 30.96
C ASP A 607 11.89 9.62 32.08
N GLU A 608 12.13 9.09 33.29
CA GLU A 608 12.54 9.89 34.45
C GLU A 608 13.85 10.66 34.18
N ARG A 609 14.84 10.01 33.57
CA ARG A 609 16.11 10.65 33.21
C ARG A 609 15.90 11.72 32.14
N ILE A 610 15.08 11.42 31.13
CA ILE A 610 14.75 12.35 30.05
C ILE A 610 14.12 13.61 30.63
N TRP A 611 13.06 13.48 31.44
CA TRP A 611 12.38 14.61 32.06
C TRP A 611 13.29 15.39 33.01
N SER A 612 14.10 14.70 33.81
CA SER A 612 15.11 15.35 34.66
C SER A 612 16.09 16.20 33.85
N GLN A 613 16.58 15.69 32.72
CA GLN A 613 17.53 16.40 31.84
C GLN A 613 16.87 17.55 31.07
N LEU A 614 15.63 17.39 30.61
CA LEU A 614 14.88 18.47 29.97
C LEU A 614 14.61 19.62 30.96
N ASN A 615 14.18 19.32 32.18
CA ASN A 615 13.97 20.34 33.21
C ASN A 615 15.28 21.10 33.51
N LYS A 616 16.39 20.38 33.73
CA LYS A 616 17.71 21.01 33.98
C LYS A 616 18.14 21.97 32.86
N ARG A 617 17.85 21.64 31.61
CA ARG A 617 18.32 22.40 30.44
C ARG A 617 17.35 23.49 29.99
N LEU A 618 16.05 23.35 30.23
CA LEU A 618 15.03 24.28 29.71
C LEU A 618 14.46 25.25 30.77
N THR A 619 14.56 24.93 32.07
CA THR A 619 14.08 25.84 33.13
C THR A 619 14.82 27.19 33.13
N LEU A 620 14.06 28.26 33.33
CA LEU A 620 14.59 29.62 33.45
C LEU A 620 15.06 29.92 34.89
N LYS A 621 16.05 30.81 35.03
CA LYS A 621 16.58 31.21 36.35
C LYS A 621 15.51 31.82 37.26
N ASP A 622 14.62 32.62 36.68
CA ASP A 622 13.52 33.30 37.37
C ASP A 622 12.33 32.36 37.67
N LYS A 623 12.39 31.10 37.21
CA LYS A 623 11.32 30.09 37.32
C LYS A 623 9.98 30.55 36.73
N SER A 624 9.97 31.55 35.84
CA SER A 624 8.75 32.03 35.18
C SER A 624 8.19 31.02 34.17
N TRP A 625 8.97 30.00 33.82
CA TRP A 625 8.63 28.99 32.84
C TRP A 625 8.85 27.58 33.40
N LYS A 626 7.83 26.72 33.26
CA LYS A 626 7.85 25.31 33.70
C LYS A 626 7.41 24.40 32.58
N LEU A 627 8.22 23.38 32.27
CA LEU A 627 8.00 22.39 31.21
C LEU A 627 6.65 21.66 31.38
N ASN A 628 5.89 21.53 30.29
CA ASN A 628 4.71 20.65 30.25
C ASN A 628 5.17 19.21 29.99
N GLU A 629 5.14 18.40 31.04
CA GLU A 629 5.43 16.96 30.94
C GLU A 629 4.22 16.18 30.40
N GLY A 630 4.45 14.97 29.91
CA GLY A 630 3.40 14.08 29.42
C GLY A 630 3.95 12.72 29.02
N ALA A 631 3.10 11.87 28.43
CA ALA A 631 3.54 10.55 27.99
C ALA A 631 4.53 10.66 26.82
N ILE A 632 5.70 10.03 26.96
CA ILE A 632 6.66 9.90 25.86
C ILE A 632 6.16 8.80 24.92
N ILE A 633 5.72 9.19 23.71
CA ILE A 633 5.13 8.27 22.74
C ILE A 633 6.13 7.70 21.74
N HIS A 634 7.28 8.36 21.56
CA HIS A 634 8.33 7.87 20.68
C HIS A 634 9.69 8.48 21.06
N ARG A 635 10.76 7.69 20.95
CA ARG A 635 12.16 8.16 21.12
C ARG A 635 13.07 7.58 20.04
N ALA A 636 14.06 8.35 19.60
CA ALA A 636 15.08 7.89 18.66
C ALA A 636 16.39 8.65 18.84
N LEU A 637 17.51 7.99 18.54
CA LEU A 637 18.85 8.57 18.54
C LEU A 637 19.31 8.86 17.11
N PHE A 638 19.83 10.06 16.90
CA PHE A 638 20.35 10.48 15.61
C PHE A 638 21.78 11.01 15.77
N PRO A 639 22.79 10.29 15.25
CA PRO A 639 24.14 10.82 15.17
C PRO A 639 24.16 12.09 14.32
N THR A 640 24.77 13.15 14.86
CA THR A 640 24.81 14.43 14.16
C THR A 640 25.95 14.43 13.15
N ARG A 641 25.63 14.68 11.88
CA ARG A 641 26.62 14.75 10.81
C ARG A 641 26.22 15.75 9.74
N THR A 642 27.22 16.25 9.04
CA THR A 642 27.09 16.97 7.77
C THR A 642 27.73 16.12 6.68
N SER A 643 27.12 16.08 5.50
CA SER A 643 27.79 15.56 4.31
C SER A 643 27.43 16.36 3.08
N MET A 644 28.35 16.48 2.13
CA MET A 644 28.10 17.11 0.83
C MET A 644 28.78 16.29 -0.26
N THR A 645 28.07 16.08 -1.36
CA THR A 645 28.55 15.32 -2.52
C THR A 645 28.82 16.29 -3.66
N ILE A 646 30.02 16.22 -4.23
CA ILE A 646 30.50 17.14 -5.27
C ILE A 646 31.20 16.34 -6.38
N PRO A 647 30.86 16.57 -7.66
CA PRO A 647 29.70 17.34 -8.12
C PRO A 647 28.36 16.70 -7.73
N MET A 648 27.28 17.46 -7.85
CA MET A 648 25.90 17.00 -7.63
C MET A 648 25.24 16.48 -8.92
N GLN A 649 26.03 16.31 -9.97
CA GLN A 649 25.56 15.82 -11.26
C GLN A 649 26.61 14.91 -11.89
N TYR A 650 26.15 13.98 -12.72
CA TYR A 650 26.99 13.16 -13.57
C TYR A 650 26.22 12.86 -14.85
N LYS A 651 26.70 13.41 -15.98
CA LYS A 651 26.02 13.31 -17.28
C LYS A 651 24.58 13.80 -17.17
N ARG A 652 23.58 12.94 -17.41
CA ARG A 652 22.15 13.29 -17.31
C ARG A 652 21.53 12.93 -15.96
N LEU A 653 22.32 12.52 -14.96
CA LEU A 653 21.90 12.26 -13.59
C LEU A 653 22.19 13.46 -12.69
N PHE A 654 21.19 13.93 -11.94
CA PHE A 654 21.30 15.04 -10.98
C PHE A 654 20.85 14.58 -9.59
N LEU A 655 21.66 14.83 -8.56
CA LEU A 655 21.37 14.47 -7.17
C LEU A 655 20.67 15.63 -6.45
N VAL A 656 19.56 15.36 -5.78
CA VAL A 656 18.69 16.41 -5.18
C VAL A 656 18.45 16.13 -3.70
N GLY A 657 18.62 17.15 -2.85
CA GLY A 657 18.37 17.05 -1.41
C GLY A 657 19.28 16.05 -0.71
N ASP A 658 18.69 15.22 0.17
CA ASP A 658 19.41 14.24 0.99
C ASP A 658 20.31 13.28 0.18
N ALA A 659 20.02 13.05 -1.12
CA ALA A 659 20.88 12.25 -2.00
C ALA A 659 22.25 12.91 -2.25
N ALA A 660 22.32 14.24 -2.21
CA ALA A 660 23.52 15.03 -2.38
C ALA A 660 24.14 15.48 -1.06
N HIS A 661 23.34 15.98 -0.11
CA HIS A 661 23.84 16.60 1.11
C HIS A 661 23.00 16.27 2.35
N ILE A 662 23.60 16.37 3.53
CA ILE A 662 22.93 16.24 4.83
C ILE A 662 23.39 17.43 5.66
N VAL A 663 22.43 18.17 6.22
CA VAL A 663 22.68 19.35 7.06
C VAL A 663 22.37 19.01 8.53
N PRO A 664 23.14 19.53 9.52
CA PRO A 664 22.82 19.34 10.93
C PRO A 664 21.41 19.82 11.26
N PRO A 665 20.66 19.09 12.10
CA PRO A 665 19.26 19.40 12.37
C PRO A 665 19.07 20.65 13.22
N THR A 666 20.13 21.19 13.84
CA THR A 666 20.12 22.39 14.71
C THR A 666 19.46 23.61 14.07
N ALA A 667 19.55 23.75 12.76
CA ALA A 667 18.97 24.88 12.04
C ALA A 667 17.70 24.51 11.24
N ALA A 668 17.19 23.28 11.35
CA ALA A 668 16.00 22.81 10.63
C ALA A 668 16.04 23.01 9.10
N LYS A 669 17.24 22.96 8.48
CA LYS A 669 17.45 23.32 7.06
C LYS A 669 17.21 22.21 6.04
N GLY A 670 17.37 20.94 6.42
CA GLY A 670 17.50 19.84 5.44
C GLY A 670 16.37 19.78 4.39
N LEU A 671 15.12 19.81 4.83
CA LEU A 671 13.96 19.84 3.93
C LEU A 671 13.92 21.09 3.03
N ASN A 672 14.15 22.26 3.61
CA ASN A 672 14.05 23.53 2.90
C ASN A 672 15.12 23.66 1.82
N VAL A 673 16.35 23.20 2.09
CA VAL A 673 17.44 23.15 1.10
C VAL A 673 17.11 22.14 -0.01
N ALA A 674 16.56 20.97 0.34
CA ALA A 674 16.14 19.99 -0.66
C ALA A 674 15.03 20.52 -1.60
N VAL A 675 14.15 21.38 -1.09
CA VAL A 675 13.14 22.09 -1.89
C VAL A 675 13.80 23.09 -2.85
N LYS A 676 14.79 23.85 -2.38
CA LYS A 676 15.56 24.77 -3.24
C LYS A 676 16.30 24.03 -4.36
N ASP A 677 16.95 22.90 -4.06
CA ASP A 677 17.57 22.05 -5.08
C ASP A 677 16.57 21.60 -6.15
N ALA A 678 15.38 21.17 -5.73
CA ALA A 678 14.32 20.71 -6.63
C ALA A 678 13.86 21.84 -7.56
N ARG A 679 13.72 23.08 -7.05
CA ARG A 679 13.40 24.25 -7.87
C ARG A 679 14.49 24.57 -8.88
N ILE A 680 15.75 24.61 -8.45
CA ILE A 680 16.89 24.91 -9.33
C ILE A 680 16.96 23.88 -10.46
N LEU A 681 16.78 22.59 -10.14
CA LEU A 681 16.76 21.55 -11.16
C LEU A 681 15.54 21.67 -12.09
N ALA A 682 14.35 21.94 -11.55
CA ALA A 682 13.15 22.15 -12.35
C ALA A 682 13.35 23.29 -13.36
N GLU A 683 13.81 24.46 -12.89
CA GLU A 683 14.09 25.63 -13.73
C GLU A 683 15.10 25.30 -14.82
N ALA A 684 16.16 24.56 -14.48
CA ALA A 684 17.19 24.17 -15.44
C ALA A 684 16.65 23.19 -16.50
N ILE A 685 15.82 22.22 -16.12
CA ILE A 685 15.19 21.28 -17.07
C ILE A 685 14.16 22.01 -17.95
N ILE A 686 13.36 22.91 -17.39
CA ILE A 686 12.40 23.73 -18.14
C ILE A 686 13.11 24.53 -19.22
N ASP A 687 14.24 25.17 -18.87
CA ASP A 687 15.04 25.96 -19.81
C ASP A 687 15.57 25.12 -21.01
N VAL A 688 15.85 23.84 -20.79
CA VAL A 688 16.19 22.92 -21.90
C VAL A 688 15.01 22.72 -22.84
N TYR A 689 13.80 22.49 -22.32
CA TYR A 689 12.65 22.21 -23.18
C TYR A 689 12.09 23.47 -23.86
N ASP A 690 12.14 24.62 -23.19
CA ASP A 690 11.62 25.88 -23.71
C ASP A 690 12.61 26.58 -24.65
N ASN A 691 13.91 26.58 -24.28
CA ASN A 691 14.94 27.37 -24.96
C ASN A 691 16.04 26.53 -25.63
N ASN A 692 16.01 25.20 -25.48
CA ASN A 692 17.01 24.27 -26.05
C ASN A 692 18.46 24.61 -25.64
N THR A 693 18.66 25.12 -24.42
CA THR A 693 19.97 25.40 -23.81
C THR A 693 20.20 24.52 -22.58
N THR A 694 21.46 24.11 -22.35
CA THR A 694 21.86 23.35 -21.17
C THR A 694 22.61 24.18 -20.13
N ASP A 695 22.81 25.49 -20.35
CA ASP A 695 23.67 26.33 -19.50
C ASP A 695 23.31 26.24 -18.01
N LYS A 696 22.02 26.23 -17.67
CA LYS A 696 21.57 26.09 -16.28
C LYS A 696 21.79 24.70 -15.70
N LEU A 697 21.68 23.64 -16.51
CA LEU A 697 21.96 22.27 -16.10
C LEU A 697 23.45 22.03 -15.92
N ASP A 698 24.27 22.54 -16.84
CA ASP A 698 25.72 22.39 -16.80
C ASP A 698 26.29 23.05 -15.53
N ASN A 699 25.69 24.16 -15.08
CA ASN A 699 26.03 24.87 -13.84
C ASN A 699 25.18 24.46 -12.62
N TYR A 700 24.44 23.34 -12.67
CA TYR A 700 23.52 22.95 -11.58
C TYR A 700 24.25 22.79 -10.24
N THR A 701 25.38 22.07 -10.23
CA THR A 701 26.19 21.85 -9.03
C THR A 701 26.63 23.16 -8.40
N ASP A 702 27.17 24.09 -9.19
CA ASP A 702 27.70 25.36 -8.67
C ASP A 702 26.59 26.24 -8.10
N LYS A 703 25.42 26.28 -8.77
CA LYS A 703 24.24 26.98 -8.26
C LYS A 703 23.71 26.39 -6.94
N CYS A 704 23.65 25.07 -6.85
CA CYS A 704 23.21 24.40 -5.61
C CYS A 704 24.20 24.62 -4.46
N LEU A 705 25.51 24.54 -4.73
CA LEU A 705 26.52 24.67 -3.69
C LEU A 705 26.49 26.01 -2.95
N ILE A 706 26.03 27.09 -3.58
CA ILE A 706 25.89 28.40 -2.91
C ILE A 706 24.97 28.29 -1.70
N HIS A 707 23.70 27.92 -1.91
CA HIS A 707 22.71 27.90 -0.84
C HIS A 707 22.90 26.71 0.13
N ILE A 708 23.48 25.60 -0.35
CA ILE A 708 23.87 24.47 0.53
C ILE A 708 24.98 24.92 1.49
N SER A 709 26.00 25.62 0.99
CA SER A 709 27.12 26.07 1.82
C SER A 709 26.66 27.10 2.86
N GLU A 710 25.78 28.02 2.49
CA GLU A 710 25.16 28.97 3.42
C GLU A 710 24.33 28.26 4.50
N ALA A 711 23.53 27.26 4.12
CA ALA A 711 22.74 26.48 5.09
C ALA A 711 23.63 25.64 6.04
N VAL A 712 24.71 25.04 5.52
CA VAL A 712 25.68 24.26 6.30
C VAL A 712 26.49 25.16 7.23
N GLU A 713 26.91 26.33 6.78
CA GLU A 713 27.59 27.33 7.59
C GLU A 713 26.69 27.75 8.75
N PHE A 714 25.44 28.15 8.45
CA PHE A 714 24.49 28.57 9.47
C PHE A 714 24.18 27.46 10.48
N ALA A 715 23.96 26.23 10.00
CA ALA A 715 23.74 25.08 10.87
C ALA A 715 24.97 24.78 11.73
N THR A 716 26.18 24.95 11.20
CA THR A 716 27.43 24.79 11.95
C THR A 716 27.60 25.88 13.00
N TYR A 717 27.29 27.13 12.65
CA TYR A 717 27.31 28.26 13.57
C TYR A 717 26.34 28.02 14.74
N MET A 718 25.07 27.72 14.46
CA MET A 718 24.04 27.41 15.47
C MET A 718 24.46 26.23 16.36
N THR A 719 25.07 25.21 15.76
CA THR A 719 25.59 24.07 16.50
C THR A 719 26.73 24.47 17.44
N SER A 720 27.70 25.27 16.96
CA SER A 720 28.82 25.77 17.77
C SER A 720 28.39 26.75 18.87
N LEU A 721 27.26 27.42 18.69
CA LEU A 721 26.68 28.35 19.66
C LEU A 721 25.97 27.62 20.80
N LEU A 722 25.31 26.49 20.49
CA LEU A 722 24.27 25.90 21.34
C LEU A 722 24.60 24.51 21.90
N HIS A 723 25.66 23.84 21.43
CA HIS A 723 26.05 22.53 21.94
C HIS A 723 27.24 22.63 22.87
N LYS A 724 27.23 21.83 23.94
CA LYS A 724 28.43 21.66 24.75
C LYS A 724 29.51 21.02 23.90
N LEU A 725 30.70 21.60 23.91
CA LEU A 725 31.86 21.08 23.18
C LEU A 725 32.29 19.75 23.79
N ASP A 726 32.78 18.84 22.94
CA ASP A 726 33.47 17.65 23.42
C ASP A 726 34.91 18.03 23.72
N LEU A 727 35.28 17.98 25.00
CA LEU A 727 36.60 18.35 25.52
C LEU A 727 37.44 17.09 25.81
N SER A 728 37.10 15.96 25.19
CA SER A 728 37.85 14.70 25.30
C SER A 728 39.23 14.75 24.62
N ASN A 729 39.56 15.82 23.88
CA ASN A 729 40.90 16.04 23.35
C ASN A 729 41.91 16.15 24.50
N GLU A 730 43.05 15.46 24.38
CA GLU A 730 44.13 15.48 25.40
C GLU A 730 44.80 16.85 25.58
N ASN A 731 44.54 17.81 24.67
CA ASN A 731 45.12 19.15 24.73
C ASN A 731 44.19 20.14 25.44
N ASN A 732 44.42 20.32 26.74
CA ASN A 732 43.66 21.23 27.59
C ASN A 732 43.67 22.69 27.13
N GLU A 733 44.76 23.19 26.51
CA GLU A 733 44.83 24.57 26.03
C GLU A 733 43.88 24.82 24.84
N ILE A 734 43.74 23.83 23.93
CA ILE A 734 42.81 23.91 22.81
C ILE A 734 41.36 23.90 23.32
N ASN A 735 41.07 23.04 24.27
CA ASN A 735 39.75 22.94 24.90
C ASN A 735 39.34 24.26 25.56
N GLU A 736 40.22 24.86 26.36
CA GLU A 736 39.98 26.16 26.99
C GLU A 736 39.80 27.27 25.94
N PHE A 737 40.61 27.28 24.89
CA PHE A 737 40.49 28.23 23.79
C PHE A 737 39.13 28.13 23.08
N ASP A 738 38.67 26.92 22.76
CA ASP A 738 37.38 26.70 22.09
C ASP A 738 36.19 27.09 22.99
N GLU A 739 36.28 26.85 24.30
CA GLU A 739 35.28 27.33 25.27
C GLU A 739 35.21 28.86 25.31
N ILE A 740 36.36 29.55 25.32
CA ILE A 740 36.42 31.03 25.28
C ILE A 740 35.78 31.55 23.99
N LEU A 741 36.05 30.92 22.84
CA LEU A 741 35.44 31.30 21.58
C LEU A 741 33.93 31.05 21.56
N GLN A 742 33.45 29.95 22.13
CA GLN A 742 32.01 29.71 22.27
C GLN A 742 31.35 30.80 23.14
N GLN A 743 31.94 31.14 24.29
CA GLN A 743 31.43 32.20 25.15
C GLN A 743 31.41 33.56 24.44
N ALA A 744 32.44 33.87 23.65
CA ALA A 744 32.48 35.09 22.85
C ALA A 744 31.33 35.15 21.82
N ARG A 745 31.04 34.03 21.12
CA ARG A 745 29.89 33.93 20.20
C ARG A 745 28.56 34.12 20.93
N GLN A 746 28.39 33.50 22.09
CA GLN A 746 27.20 33.65 22.94
C GLN A 746 27.02 35.11 23.37
N HIS A 747 28.09 35.75 23.85
CA HIS A 747 28.07 37.17 24.22
C HIS A 747 27.72 38.06 23.02
N GLN A 748 28.31 37.82 21.84
CA GLN A 748 27.96 38.55 20.62
C GLN A 748 26.48 38.40 20.26
N PHE A 749 25.94 37.18 20.33
CA PHE A 749 24.51 36.95 20.10
C PHE A 749 23.63 37.71 21.09
N GLN A 750 24.01 37.75 22.37
CA GLN A 750 23.26 38.43 23.42
C GLN A 750 23.27 39.96 23.27
N HIS A 751 24.30 40.55 22.66
CA HIS A 751 24.47 42.01 22.61
C HIS A 751 24.33 42.63 21.21
N SER A 752 24.40 41.83 20.13
CA SER A 752 24.31 42.32 18.75
C SER A 752 22.93 42.08 18.15
N SER A 753 22.14 43.15 17.96
CA SER A 753 20.88 43.09 17.23
C SER A 753 21.06 42.74 15.75
N ALA A 754 22.19 43.16 15.14
CA ALA A 754 22.52 42.82 13.77
C ALA A 754 22.72 41.31 13.58
N LEU A 755 23.41 40.65 14.52
CA LEU A 755 23.60 39.20 14.50
C LEU A 755 22.27 38.45 14.69
N ARG A 756 21.41 38.91 15.60
CA ARG A 756 20.06 38.34 15.77
C ARG A 756 19.20 38.51 14.52
N ARG A 757 19.31 39.65 13.83
CA ARG A 757 18.63 39.89 12.54
C ARG A 757 19.15 38.94 11.47
N HIS A 758 20.47 38.73 11.38
CA HIS A 758 21.04 37.77 10.44
C HIS A 758 20.54 36.34 10.70
N ILE A 759 20.51 35.91 11.98
CA ILE A 759 19.95 34.60 12.36
C ILE A 759 18.47 34.50 11.95
N ALA A 760 17.67 35.53 12.23
CA ALA A 760 16.27 35.57 11.82
C ALA A 760 16.10 35.42 10.30
N GLN A 761 16.91 36.14 9.50
CA GLN A 761 16.93 36.02 8.04
C GLN A 761 17.26 34.60 7.61
N MET A 762 18.27 33.98 8.23
CA MET A 762 18.62 32.59 7.95
C MET A 762 17.54 31.59 8.37
N PHE A 763 16.59 31.92 9.24
CA PHE A 763 15.47 31.01 9.59
C PHE A 763 14.31 31.01 8.58
N VAL A 764 14.30 31.95 7.62
CA VAL A 764 13.23 32.12 6.61
C VAL A 764 13.76 32.39 5.20
N SER A 765 15.06 32.21 5.02
CA SER A 765 15.83 32.48 3.79
C SER A 765 15.41 31.63 2.62
#